data_AF-A0A9P0FF17-F1
#
_entry.id   AF-A0A9P0FF17-F1
#
_cell.length_a   1.000
_cell.length_b   1.000
_cell.length_c   1.000
_cell.angle_alpha   90.00
_cell.angle_beta   90.00
_cell.angle_gamma   90.00
#
_symmetry.space_group_name_H-M   'P 1'
#
loop_
_entity.id
_entity.type
_entity.pdbx_description
1 polymer ?
#
loop_
_entity_poly.entity_id
_entity_poly.type
_entity_poly.pdbx_seq_one_letter_code
_entity_poly.pdbx_strand_id
1 'polypeptide(L)'
;MYYSLKVVALDGAAGQNQLHAGVTVNITISDVNNKPPKFKDPGAVVIKENTPVGTPIVQLEATDLDTSARLEYTIDSRSCEAKNEIGILLKPEDFNCSDVFTMDPKKGVISVGKSLDRETVETFRIGLKVEDKNSDIGPQIDTAWILIVIEDINDNNPKFRQPFYKFSVTENSKNGVPIGTVIADDSDKNKTITYTLEGNFETTSLLYLAKNTGHIVVATKIDHEIYSWLNLTVKATDSGVPPRSSRVDLFVQILDENDNNPFFLPEPRILMVPEDTPVGSEVSVIKAKDSDSGEFGKITYLLDRISSQGKFVLDADTGVLRVADKLDREEKGNYLLVIEAWDNYQFGFNSGESRNSFKHINVTILDVNDNFPVLNVPSHCLNITEFHEPGQPITVIYASDADASDTSNGQVIIDISDGNQIDVFALEQISDWSAEIRTTNSLRGRHGNYTLLVRAQDLGTPSHLVEAPLRICVTDFNDHPPVFVSPPHNSTLRIPENATVGSALIQVRAMDEDVGLNGAIRYRLKADPAGHWKTFELQPLSGILELRLPLDRKRQKIYDIRIEAYDLGVPTPLSSDLDLTVYITNINDYRPQFLVDEFMVNFTENKLAGAEIQKLPNTIDRDELEFEGPPTPICYYIIAGNENNLFTLNPHKHVLTTTKRLDRERQQSHLLLIKATENCSSAPLMNSFFDATDDTQLKVLVNVIDVNDNPPKFVHRVFTGGVSTATAFGTNFMEVKAEDADTGKNAKISYYLIGRIQMTSTEGLENLHRPPFIVKKESGAVQLNFDPQYGMKGYFDFMVLANDTGGLQDMARVFIYLLREDQRVRFVLRQNPPELRNRIEMFRGILGNVTGAIVNIDEFRIHANHDGSVDKTRTDLYLHLVNKNDNSILEVEDVLKLVDQNTEKLDELFKEFNVLDTQPGGSMALKVIQTSQSATFWLTASSLFLLLLLVLCLSLCINQRQIYHRKLKAATATAYVRADSDIDGRGLSIISGRVPNTNKHSMEGSNPIWLRAYAQEWYKNVDAISQNSEHDSLDENVVECEENTENIPPNESRNQNLYQTLPPVPPPRKMETTEL
;
A
#
# COMPACT_ATOMS: atom_id res chain seq x y z
N MET A 1 4.96 44.38 -186.42
CA MET A 1 5.22 43.75 -187.74
C MET A 1 5.15 44.80 -188.86
N TYR A 2 5.70 44.49 -190.04
CA TYR A 2 5.67 45.35 -191.24
C TYR A 2 4.67 44.82 -192.26
N TYR A 3 3.81 45.70 -192.78
CA TYR A 3 2.90 45.39 -193.90
C TYR A 3 3.03 46.46 -194.99
N SER A 4 3.05 46.07 -196.25
CA SER A 4 3.15 47.00 -197.39
C SER A 4 1.92 46.89 -198.30
N LEU A 5 1.16 47.97 -198.43
CA LEU A 5 -0.03 48.05 -199.25
C LEU A 5 0.29 48.75 -200.58
N LYS A 6 0.26 48.00 -201.69
CA LYS A 6 0.50 48.56 -203.03
C LYS A 6 -0.82 48.97 -203.68
N VAL A 7 -1.10 50.26 -203.73
CA VAL A 7 -2.29 50.84 -204.36
C VAL A 7 -1.98 51.16 -205.81
N VAL A 8 -2.80 50.68 -206.75
CA VAL A 8 -2.62 50.87 -208.20
C VAL A 8 -3.89 51.45 -208.79
N ALA A 9 -3.77 52.60 -209.46
CA ALA A 9 -4.80 53.18 -210.31
C ALA A 9 -4.61 52.66 -211.75
N LEU A 10 -5.70 52.26 -212.40
CA LEU A 10 -5.78 51.75 -213.77
C LEU A 10 -6.71 52.66 -214.57
N ASP A 11 -6.38 52.93 -215.84
CA ASP A 11 -7.29 53.63 -216.75
C ASP A 11 -8.33 52.69 -217.39
N GLY A 12 -9.34 53.27 -218.06
CA GLY A 12 -10.56 52.57 -218.45
C GLY A 12 -10.47 51.69 -219.71
N ALA A 13 -9.28 51.43 -220.25
CA ALA A 13 -9.12 50.71 -221.52
C ALA A 13 -9.15 49.18 -221.34
N ALA A 14 -9.96 48.47 -222.14
CA ALA A 14 -10.03 47.02 -222.15
C ALA A 14 -9.10 46.42 -223.22
N GLY A 15 -7.99 45.81 -222.80
CA GLY A 15 -7.00 45.16 -223.68
C GLY A 15 -5.56 45.42 -223.25
N GLN A 16 -4.58 44.95 -224.02
CA GLN A 16 -3.15 44.98 -223.65
C GLN A 16 -2.49 46.37 -223.58
N ASN A 17 -3.24 47.46 -223.79
CA ASN A 17 -2.75 48.85 -223.74
C ASN A 17 -3.23 49.64 -222.51
N GLN A 18 -3.78 48.97 -221.48
CA GLN A 18 -4.28 49.60 -220.27
C GLN A 18 -3.14 50.20 -219.42
N LEU A 19 -3.17 51.51 -219.17
CA LEU A 19 -2.12 52.20 -218.42
C LEU A 19 -2.42 52.22 -216.92
N HIS A 20 -1.37 52.13 -216.11
CA HIS A 20 -1.49 52.13 -214.66
C HIS A 20 -0.35 52.87 -213.97
N ALA A 21 -0.67 53.49 -212.83
CA ALA A 21 0.27 54.12 -211.93
C ALA A 21 -0.03 53.63 -210.51
N GLY A 22 1.01 53.29 -209.74
CA GLY A 22 0.82 52.73 -208.41
C GLY A 22 1.90 53.15 -207.43
N VAL A 23 1.51 53.32 -206.17
CA VAL A 23 2.38 53.70 -205.05
C VAL A 23 2.21 52.69 -203.92
N THR A 24 3.29 52.43 -203.19
CA THR A 24 3.29 51.52 -202.05
C THR A 24 3.31 52.32 -200.75
N VAL A 25 2.34 52.08 -199.87
CA VAL A 25 2.30 52.65 -198.52
C VAL A 25 2.72 51.56 -197.53
N ASN A 26 3.74 51.83 -196.71
CA ASN A 26 4.20 50.90 -195.68
C ASN A 26 3.55 51.25 -194.33
N ILE A 27 3.01 50.25 -193.66
CA ILE A 27 2.36 50.36 -192.34
C ILE A 27 3.16 49.52 -191.34
N THR A 28 3.63 50.17 -190.29
CA THR A 28 4.31 49.57 -189.14
C THR A 28 3.35 49.44 -187.97
N ILE A 29 3.19 48.23 -187.45
CA ILE A 29 2.52 48.00 -186.16
C ILE A 29 3.59 47.73 -185.11
N SER A 30 3.72 48.64 -184.14
CA SER A 30 4.51 48.46 -182.91
C SER A 30 3.67 47.80 -181.83
N ASP A 31 4.32 46.99 -181.00
CA ASP A 31 3.78 46.55 -179.71
C ASP A 31 3.80 47.73 -178.73
N VAL A 32 2.93 47.73 -177.72
CA VAL A 32 2.79 48.81 -176.70
C VAL A 32 2.45 48.14 -175.38
N ASN A 33 3.14 48.47 -174.29
CA ASN A 33 3.12 47.66 -173.07
C ASN A 33 1.87 47.93 -172.20
N ASN A 34 0.84 47.10 -172.39
CA ASN A 34 -0.57 47.30 -172.05
C ASN A 34 -1.28 46.10 -171.36
N LYS A 35 -0.58 45.00 -171.05
CA LYS A 35 -1.13 43.81 -170.35
C LYS A 35 -0.49 43.62 -168.98
N PRO A 36 -1.29 43.49 -167.89
CA PRO A 36 -0.72 43.38 -166.56
C PRO A 36 -0.15 41.98 -166.31
N PRO A 37 0.90 41.88 -165.48
CA PRO A 37 1.47 40.61 -165.07
C PRO A 37 0.46 39.78 -164.28
N LYS A 38 0.77 38.49 -164.10
CA LYS A 38 0.00 37.56 -163.26
C LYS A 38 0.90 36.66 -162.44
N PHE A 39 0.65 36.58 -161.14
CA PHE A 39 1.28 35.58 -160.29
C PHE A 39 0.85 34.15 -160.67
N LYS A 40 1.81 33.24 -160.57
CA LYS A 40 1.56 31.81 -160.37
C LYS A 40 1.23 31.59 -158.89
N ASP A 41 0.28 30.72 -158.57
CA ASP A 41 -0.16 30.45 -157.19
C ASP A 41 1.05 30.05 -156.30
N PRO A 42 1.39 30.83 -155.26
CA PRO A 42 2.52 30.56 -154.39
C PRO A 42 2.20 29.55 -153.27
N GLY A 43 0.93 29.20 -153.07
CA GLY A 43 0.49 28.19 -152.10
C GLY A 43 0.88 28.49 -150.64
N ALA A 44 1.39 27.46 -149.95
CA ALA A 44 1.81 27.51 -148.55
C ALA A 44 3.14 26.78 -148.34
N VAL A 45 3.94 27.27 -147.39
CA VAL A 45 5.27 26.74 -147.05
C VAL A 45 5.36 26.50 -145.55
N VAL A 46 6.02 25.43 -145.15
CA VAL A 46 6.34 25.12 -143.75
C VAL A 46 7.83 25.36 -143.52
N ILE A 47 8.17 26.06 -142.45
CA ILE A 47 9.55 26.37 -142.05
C ILE A 47 9.69 26.11 -140.56
N LYS A 48 10.85 25.65 -140.08
CA LYS A 48 11.05 25.50 -138.63
C LYS A 48 11.35 26.85 -137.99
N GLU A 49 10.97 27.02 -136.73
CA GLU A 49 11.52 28.11 -135.93
C GLU A 49 13.03 27.99 -135.75
N ASN A 50 13.67 29.03 -135.20
CA ASN A 50 15.12 29.14 -135.08
C ASN A 50 15.91 28.98 -136.41
N THR A 51 15.23 28.93 -137.58
CA THR A 51 15.88 28.84 -138.89
C THR A 51 16.79 30.06 -139.12
N PRO A 52 18.06 29.87 -139.53
CA PRO A 52 19.01 30.97 -139.69
C PRO A 52 18.55 32.08 -140.64
N VAL A 53 18.80 33.33 -140.25
CA VAL A 53 18.57 34.53 -141.07
C VAL A 53 19.35 34.43 -142.39
N GLY A 54 18.69 34.84 -143.49
CA GLY A 54 19.16 34.71 -144.86
C GLY A 54 18.66 33.46 -145.59
N THR A 55 18.15 32.45 -144.87
CA THR A 55 17.71 31.18 -145.48
C THR A 55 16.56 31.42 -146.47
N PRO A 56 16.68 30.99 -147.75
CA PRO A 56 15.62 31.12 -148.75
C PRO A 56 14.48 30.15 -148.46
N ILE A 57 13.25 30.67 -148.47
CA ILE A 57 12.01 29.97 -148.11
C ILE A 57 11.30 29.47 -149.37
N VAL A 58 11.17 30.33 -150.37
CA VAL A 58 10.44 30.07 -151.61
C VAL A 58 10.93 31.00 -152.71
N GLN A 59 10.72 30.62 -153.98
CA GLN A 59 10.86 31.51 -155.13
C GLN A 59 9.49 31.70 -155.79
N LEU A 60 9.08 32.96 -155.95
CA LEU A 60 7.86 33.36 -156.64
C LEU A 60 8.08 33.46 -158.15
N GLU A 61 7.03 33.15 -158.90
CA GLU A 61 6.99 33.32 -160.36
C GLU A 61 5.74 34.11 -160.75
N ALA A 62 5.92 35.08 -161.65
CA ALA A 62 4.84 35.77 -162.34
C ALA A 62 5.15 35.81 -163.85
N THR A 63 4.10 35.83 -164.67
CA THR A 63 4.21 35.90 -166.13
C THR A 63 3.50 37.14 -166.67
N ASP A 64 4.05 37.67 -167.77
CA ASP A 64 3.46 38.74 -168.55
C ASP A 64 3.18 38.23 -169.98
N LEU A 65 2.33 38.94 -170.72
CA LEU A 65 2.02 38.68 -172.12
C LEU A 65 2.78 39.61 -173.07
N ASP A 66 3.23 40.78 -172.61
CA ASP A 66 3.81 41.80 -173.46
C ASP A 66 5.35 41.67 -173.54
N THR A 67 5.89 41.83 -174.76
CA THR A 67 7.25 41.37 -175.09
C THR A 67 8.39 42.21 -174.52
N SER A 68 8.07 43.25 -173.74
CA SER A 68 9.03 44.20 -173.16
C SER A 68 8.87 44.43 -171.65
N ALA A 69 7.96 43.69 -170.98
CA ALA A 69 7.71 43.82 -169.55
C ALA A 69 8.95 43.51 -168.69
N ARG A 70 9.10 44.24 -167.59
CA ARG A 70 10.11 44.06 -166.54
C ARG A 70 9.43 43.99 -165.19
N LEU A 71 9.24 42.75 -164.72
CA LEU A 71 8.60 42.47 -163.45
C LEU A 71 9.54 42.74 -162.28
N GLU A 72 9.07 43.51 -161.31
CA GLU A 72 9.69 43.62 -159.99
C GLU A 72 8.72 43.18 -158.89
N TYR A 73 9.21 42.30 -158.02
CA TYR A 73 8.44 41.73 -156.91
C TYR A 73 8.63 42.59 -155.64
N THR A 74 7.55 42.80 -154.89
CA THR A 74 7.53 43.50 -153.60
C THR A 74 6.63 42.78 -152.60
N ILE A 75 7.01 42.76 -151.32
CA ILE A 75 6.11 42.37 -150.23
C ILE A 75 5.25 43.60 -149.91
N ASP A 76 3.93 43.43 -149.82
CA ASP A 76 3.03 44.49 -149.35
C ASP A 76 2.87 44.39 -147.83
N SER A 77 3.64 45.21 -147.11
CA SER A 77 3.64 45.23 -145.64
C SER A 77 2.27 45.56 -145.03
N ARG A 78 1.36 46.22 -145.77
CA ARG A 78 0.04 46.65 -145.27
C ARG A 78 -0.98 45.52 -145.21
N SER A 79 -0.75 44.46 -145.96
CA SER A 79 -1.71 43.38 -146.17
C SER A 79 -1.36 42.12 -145.39
N CYS A 80 -0.15 42.04 -144.83
CA CYS A 80 0.31 40.88 -144.06
C CYS A 80 -0.49 40.65 -142.76
N GLU A 81 -0.87 39.40 -142.50
CA GLU A 81 -1.50 38.96 -141.24
C GLU A 81 -0.56 38.01 -140.48
N ALA A 82 -0.34 38.23 -139.18
CA ALA A 82 0.38 37.31 -138.30
C ALA A 82 -0.56 36.77 -137.21
N LYS A 83 -0.47 35.47 -136.89
CA LYS A 83 -1.32 34.82 -135.89
C LYS A 83 -0.53 33.91 -134.95
N ASN A 84 -0.87 33.95 -133.67
CA ASN A 84 -0.37 33.01 -132.68
C ASN A 84 -1.10 31.65 -132.77
N GLU A 85 -0.67 30.68 -131.96
CA GLU A 85 -1.23 29.31 -131.90
C GLU A 85 -2.74 29.23 -131.60
N ILE A 86 -3.32 30.26 -130.95
CA ILE A 86 -4.76 30.33 -130.66
C ILE A 86 -5.54 30.88 -131.88
N GLY A 87 -4.85 31.17 -132.99
CA GLY A 87 -5.41 31.75 -134.22
C GLY A 87 -5.72 33.25 -134.09
N ILE A 88 -5.29 33.90 -133.01
CA ILE A 88 -5.54 35.32 -132.74
C ILE A 88 -4.60 36.14 -133.62
N LEU A 89 -5.18 37.07 -134.38
CA LEU A 89 -4.44 38.01 -135.22
C LEU A 89 -3.76 39.07 -134.34
N LEU A 90 -2.43 39.18 -134.47
CA LEU A 90 -1.60 40.13 -133.75
C LEU A 90 -1.82 41.57 -134.29
N LYS A 91 -1.39 42.60 -133.56
CA LYS A 91 -1.52 43.98 -134.05
C LYS A 91 -0.35 44.35 -134.97
N PRO A 92 -0.56 45.18 -136.02
CA PRO A 92 0.52 45.71 -136.85
C PRO A 92 1.55 46.61 -136.12
N GLU A 93 1.34 46.88 -134.83
CA GLU A 93 2.30 47.54 -133.93
C GLU A 93 3.35 46.55 -133.39
N ASP A 94 2.99 45.28 -133.25
CA ASP A 94 3.79 44.24 -132.60
C ASP A 94 4.59 43.38 -133.60
N PHE A 95 4.22 43.41 -134.90
CA PHE A 95 4.92 42.67 -135.96
C PHE A 95 5.07 43.49 -137.25
N ASN A 96 6.21 43.34 -137.94
CA ASN A 96 6.45 43.90 -139.27
C ASN A 96 6.99 42.80 -140.20
N CYS A 97 6.18 42.36 -141.18
CA CYS A 97 6.57 41.28 -142.08
C CYS A 97 7.75 41.63 -143.01
N SER A 98 8.06 42.92 -143.22
CA SER A 98 9.24 43.33 -144.00
C SER A 98 10.55 43.26 -143.23
N ASP A 99 10.51 43.14 -141.89
CA ASP A 99 11.68 42.86 -141.06
C ASP A 99 11.86 41.34 -140.85
N VAL A 100 10.74 40.62 -140.69
CA VAL A 100 10.74 39.16 -140.50
C VAL A 100 11.05 38.40 -141.80
N PHE A 101 10.62 38.92 -142.95
CA PHE A 101 10.85 38.33 -144.27
C PHE A 101 11.39 39.35 -145.27
N THR A 102 12.49 39.00 -145.93
CA THR A 102 13.12 39.80 -146.99
C THR A 102 12.86 39.16 -148.35
N MET A 103 12.95 39.92 -149.44
CA MET A 103 12.74 39.37 -150.79
C MET A 103 13.67 40.01 -151.83
N ASP A 104 14.23 39.20 -152.73
CA ASP A 104 14.96 39.66 -153.91
C ASP A 104 13.94 40.17 -154.96
N PRO A 105 13.88 41.49 -155.25
CA PRO A 105 12.84 42.06 -156.10
C PRO A 105 12.99 41.68 -157.58
N LYS A 106 14.12 41.08 -157.99
CA LYS A 106 14.37 40.64 -159.37
C LYS A 106 14.22 39.14 -159.56
N LYS A 107 14.43 38.34 -158.50
CA LYS A 107 14.29 36.88 -158.55
C LYS A 107 13.00 36.34 -157.95
N GLY A 108 12.28 37.13 -157.15
CA GLY A 108 11.10 36.68 -156.41
C GLY A 108 11.40 35.75 -155.23
N VAL A 109 12.67 35.64 -154.79
CA VAL A 109 13.07 34.74 -153.70
C VAL A 109 12.80 35.43 -152.36
N ILE A 110 11.95 34.82 -151.52
CA ILE A 110 11.73 35.25 -150.13
C ILE A 110 12.74 34.53 -149.23
N SER A 111 13.39 35.26 -148.31
CA SER A 111 14.33 34.74 -147.31
C SER A 111 13.96 35.22 -145.90
N VAL A 112 14.29 34.40 -144.89
CA VAL A 112 14.19 34.76 -143.46
C VAL A 112 14.99 36.04 -143.18
N GLY A 113 14.34 37.10 -142.70
CA GLY A 113 14.95 38.40 -142.36
C GLY A 113 15.30 38.56 -140.87
N LYS A 114 14.51 37.94 -139.99
CA LYS A 114 14.70 37.91 -138.53
C LYS A 114 14.48 36.47 -138.04
N SER A 115 15.05 36.12 -136.88
CA SER A 115 14.79 34.85 -136.20
C SER A 115 13.28 34.59 -136.05
N LEU A 116 12.86 33.38 -136.39
CA LEU A 116 11.50 32.89 -136.20
C LEU A 116 11.37 32.17 -134.86
N ASP A 117 10.24 32.36 -134.19
CA ASP A 117 9.88 31.96 -132.83
C ASP A 117 8.37 31.62 -132.89
N ARG A 118 7.99 30.39 -132.55
CA ARG A 118 6.64 29.86 -132.74
C ARG A 118 5.70 30.25 -131.61
N GLU A 119 6.21 30.30 -130.38
CA GLU A 119 5.45 30.62 -129.17
C GLU A 119 4.87 32.05 -129.24
N THR A 120 5.55 32.95 -129.95
CA THR A 120 5.01 34.27 -130.31
C THR A 120 4.14 34.24 -131.56
N VAL A 121 4.54 33.55 -132.65
CA VAL A 121 3.78 33.51 -133.92
C VAL A 121 3.83 32.14 -134.59
N GLU A 122 2.68 31.48 -134.77
CA GLU A 122 2.60 30.18 -135.46
C GLU A 122 2.48 30.34 -136.99
N THR A 123 1.74 31.35 -137.46
CA THR A 123 1.48 31.54 -138.91
C THR A 123 1.59 32.98 -139.37
N PHE A 124 2.20 33.15 -140.56
CA PHE A 124 2.29 34.41 -141.28
C PHE A 124 1.63 34.27 -142.65
N ARG A 125 0.71 35.16 -142.98
CA ARG A 125 0.07 35.25 -144.30
C ARG A 125 0.53 36.55 -144.96
N ILE A 126 1.48 36.45 -145.89
CA ILE A 126 2.17 37.58 -146.49
C ILE A 126 1.50 37.96 -147.81
N GLY A 127 1.18 39.25 -147.96
CA GLY A 127 0.72 39.82 -149.22
C GLY A 127 1.89 40.13 -150.16
N LEU A 128 1.73 39.74 -151.42
CA LEU A 128 2.77 39.80 -152.45
C LEU A 128 2.25 40.66 -153.61
N LYS A 129 3.08 41.55 -154.13
CA LYS A 129 2.75 42.43 -155.24
C LYS A 129 3.85 42.37 -156.30
N VAL A 130 3.48 42.06 -157.54
CA VAL A 130 4.34 42.20 -158.72
C VAL A 130 3.91 43.44 -159.51
N GLU A 131 4.87 44.17 -160.05
CA GLU A 131 4.65 45.38 -160.85
C GLU A 131 5.52 45.34 -162.12
N ASP A 132 4.94 45.59 -163.29
CA ASP A 132 5.73 45.88 -164.48
C ASP A 132 6.23 47.33 -164.43
N LYS A 133 7.56 47.50 -164.48
CA LYS A 133 8.24 48.80 -164.46
C LYS A 133 8.38 49.45 -165.85
N ASN A 134 8.03 48.75 -166.92
CA ASN A 134 8.19 49.23 -168.29
C ASN A 134 6.87 49.66 -168.95
N SER A 135 5.76 49.80 -168.20
CA SER A 135 4.44 50.04 -168.80
C SER A 135 4.23 51.46 -169.35
N ASP A 136 3.63 51.54 -170.54
CA ASP A 136 3.31 52.79 -171.24
C ASP A 136 2.04 53.51 -170.73
N ILE A 137 1.18 52.84 -169.93
CA ILE A 137 -0.19 53.33 -169.62
C ILE A 137 -0.45 53.51 -168.10
N GLY A 138 0.60 53.48 -167.29
CA GLY A 138 0.53 53.59 -165.82
C GLY A 138 0.89 52.29 -165.10
N PRO A 139 0.82 52.24 -163.75
CA PRO A 139 1.30 51.11 -162.98
C PRO A 139 0.44 49.86 -163.20
N GLN A 140 1.02 48.83 -163.82
CA GLN A 140 0.37 47.54 -164.03
C GLN A 140 0.86 46.54 -162.99
N ILE A 141 -0.07 46.01 -162.20
CA ILE A 141 0.21 45.25 -160.98
C ILE A 141 -0.71 44.03 -160.85
N ASP A 142 -0.22 43.01 -160.16
CA ASP A 142 -1.03 41.90 -159.65
C ASP A 142 -0.63 41.57 -158.20
N THR A 143 -1.53 40.92 -157.46
CA THR A 143 -1.39 40.68 -156.02
C THR A 143 -1.78 39.27 -155.62
N ALA A 144 -0.88 38.58 -154.92
CA ALA A 144 -1.06 37.22 -154.43
C ALA A 144 -0.80 37.12 -152.92
N TRP A 145 -1.02 35.93 -152.36
CA TRP A 145 -0.93 35.65 -150.94
C TRP A 145 -0.17 34.34 -150.71
N ILE A 146 0.82 34.35 -149.81
CA ILE A 146 1.49 33.12 -149.36
C ILE A 146 1.25 32.90 -147.87
N LEU A 147 1.01 31.65 -147.48
CA LEU A 147 0.94 31.24 -146.07
C LEU A 147 2.26 30.56 -145.67
N ILE A 148 2.94 31.10 -144.66
CA ILE A 148 4.08 30.47 -144.00
C ILE A 148 3.60 29.96 -142.64
N VAL A 149 3.82 28.67 -142.38
CA VAL A 149 3.52 27.99 -141.11
C VAL A 149 4.84 27.64 -140.43
N ILE A 150 4.94 27.89 -139.12
CA ILE A 150 6.13 27.64 -138.33
C ILE A 150 6.02 26.29 -137.61
N GLU A 151 7.02 25.43 -137.80
CA GLU A 151 7.18 24.13 -137.15
C GLU A 151 7.95 24.26 -135.82
N ASP A 152 7.43 23.57 -134.81
CA ASP A 152 7.93 23.47 -133.43
C ASP A 152 9.32 22.79 -133.30
N ILE A 153 10.13 23.29 -132.36
CA ILE A 153 11.39 22.72 -131.85
C ILE A 153 11.29 22.61 -130.32
N ASN A 154 12.03 21.66 -129.69
CA ASN A 154 12.10 21.57 -128.22
C ASN A 154 13.05 22.60 -127.60
N ASP A 155 12.64 23.87 -127.56
CA ASP A 155 13.49 24.98 -127.15
C ASP A 155 13.13 25.65 -125.80
N ASN A 156 11.95 25.35 -125.23
CA ASN A 156 11.57 25.70 -123.86
C ASN A 156 11.86 24.58 -122.84
N ASN A 157 11.48 24.81 -121.57
CA ASN A 157 11.51 23.82 -120.50
C ASN A 157 10.13 23.80 -119.81
N PRO A 158 9.67 22.65 -119.28
CA PRO A 158 8.54 22.62 -118.36
C PRO A 158 8.74 23.59 -117.19
N LYS A 159 7.72 24.36 -116.83
CA LYS A 159 7.79 25.40 -115.80
C LYS A 159 6.74 25.18 -114.71
N PHE A 160 7.18 24.95 -113.48
CA PHE A 160 6.28 24.78 -112.34
C PHE A 160 5.50 26.07 -112.01
N ARG A 161 4.22 25.90 -111.64
CA ARG A 161 3.32 27.00 -111.27
C ARG A 161 3.65 27.71 -109.95
N GLN A 162 4.45 27.07 -109.09
CA GLN A 162 4.90 27.59 -107.80
C GLN A 162 6.43 27.47 -107.69
N PRO A 163 7.12 28.39 -106.99
CA PRO A 163 8.58 28.35 -106.81
C PRO A 163 9.03 27.23 -105.86
N PHE A 164 8.14 26.78 -104.98
CA PHE A 164 8.22 25.59 -104.14
C PHE A 164 6.78 25.16 -103.80
N TYR A 165 6.59 23.90 -103.44
CA TYR A 165 5.32 23.38 -102.95
C TYR A 165 5.45 23.00 -101.47
N LYS A 166 4.47 23.38 -100.64
CA LYS A 166 4.38 22.93 -99.24
C LYS A 166 3.04 22.23 -98.99
N PHE A 167 3.09 21.05 -98.39
CA PHE A 167 1.93 20.29 -97.93
C PHE A 167 2.15 19.78 -96.49
N SER A 168 1.13 19.18 -95.91
CA SER A 168 1.20 18.48 -94.62
C SER A 168 0.39 17.18 -94.66
N VAL A 169 0.86 16.16 -93.95
CA VAL A 169 0.16 14.87 -93.79
C VAL A 169 0.34 14.41 -92.35
N THR A 170 -0.68 13.83 -91.72
CA THR A 170 -0.47 13.14 -90.44
C THR A 170 0.30 11.86 -90.66
N GLU A 171 1.16 11.50 -89.73
CA GLU A 171 1.75 10.17 -89.71
C GLU A 171 0.68 9.08 -89.51
N ASN A 172 1.08 7.80 -89.57
CA ASN A 172 0.13 6.67 -89.57
C ASN A 172 -0.93 6.69 -90.69
N SER A 173 -0.93 7.71 -91.56
CA SER A 173 -1.83 7.86 -92.70
C SER A 173 -1.79 6.62 -93.60
N LYS A 174 -2.98 6.14 -93.95
CA LYS A 174 -3.14 4.94 -94.79
C LYS A 174 -2.54 5.17 -96.18
N ASN A 175 -1.87 4.16 -96.71
CA ASN A 175 -1.33 4.18 -98.08
C ASN A 175 -2.44 4.55 -99.07
N GLY A 176 -2.17 5.51 -99.95
CA GLY A 176 -3.13 6.11 -100.89
C GLY A 176 -3.80 7.41 -100.41
N VAL A 177 -3.58 7.87 -99.16
CA VAL A 177 -4.03 9.20 -98.72
C VAL A 177 -3.40 10.30 -99.59
N PRO A 178 -4.20 11.22 -100.18
CA PRO A 178 -3.68 12.30 -101.02
C PRO A 178 -3.08 13.43 -100.20
N ILE A 179 -1.86 13.84 -100.56
CA ILE A 179 -1.10 14.91 -99.90
C ILE A 179 -1.23 16.23 -100.68
N GLY A 180 -1.19 16.17 -102.00
CA GLY A 180 -1.18 17.36 -102.84
C GLY A 180 -1.03 17.06 -104.33
N THR A 181 -0.85 18.11 -105.13
CA THR A 181 -0.59 17.99 -106.57
C THR A 181 0.43 19.04 -107.00
N VAL A 182 1.45 18.61 -107.74
CA VAL A 182 2.49 19.48 -108.32
C VAL A 182 2.25 19.63 -109.82
N ILE A 183 2.24 20.86 -110.32
CA ILE A 183 1.90 21.16 -111.73
C ILE A 183 3.01 22.01 -112.36
N ALA A 184 3.45 21.58 -113.54
CA ALA A 184 4.21 22.36 -114.49
C ALA A 184 3.43 22.49 -115.79
N ASP A 185 3.66 23.59 -116.50
CA ASP A 185 3.16 23.86 -117.85
C ASP A 185 4.36 24.00 -118.80
N ASP A 186 4.19 23.64 -120.06
CA ASP A 186 5.19 23.88 -121.12
C ASP A 186 4.58 24.83 -122.16
N SER A 187 5.43 25.56 -122.89
CA SER A 187 4.99 26.48 -123.95
C SER A 187 4.95 25.79 -125.33
N ASP A 188 5.67 24.68 -125.44
CA ASP A 188 5.86 23.92 -126.66
C ASP A 188 4.67 23.01 -127.03
N LYS A 189 4.51 22.70 -128.32
CA LYS A 189 3.30 22.06 -128.86
C LYS A 189 3.24 20.56 -128.62
N ASN A 190 2.09 20.08 -128.11
CA ASN A 190 1.74 18.66 -127.93
C ASN A 190 2.69 17.86 -127.01
N LYS A 191 3.47 18.51 -126.15
CA LYS A 191 4.48 17.81 -125.33
C LYS A 191 3.88 17.36 -124.00
N THR A 192 4.07 16.08 -123.68
CA THR A 192 3.50 15.45 -122.47
C THR A 192 4.51 15.51 -121.33
N ILE A 193 4.22 16.35 -120.34
CA ILE A 193 5.07 16.49 -119.15
C ILE A 193 4.93 15.24 -118.28
N THR A 194 6.07 14.73 -117.82
CA THR A 194 6.15 13.63 -116.86
C THR A 194 6.94 14.03 -115.61
N TYR A 195 6.41 13.66 -114.46
CA TYR A 195 6.92 14.03 -113.14
C TYR A 195 7.66 12.87 -112.47
N THR A 196 8.77 13.16 -111.80
CA THR A 196 9.57 12.19 -111.01
C THR A 196 10.07 12.83 -109.72
N LEU A 197 10.02 12.10 -108.61
CA LEU A 197 10.70 12.49 -107.36
C LEU A 197 12.20 12.20 -107.45
N GLU A 198 13.00 13.10 -106.89
CA GLU A 198 14.45 12.95 -106.71
C GLU A 198 14.79 13.33 -105.25
N GLY A 199 15.64 12.52 -104.60
CA GLY A 199 15.97 12.64 -103.16
C GLY A 199 16.66 11.37 -102.65
N ASN A 200 16.81 11.21 -101.33
CA ASN A 200 17.23 9.93 -100.74
C ASN A 200 16.15 8.87 -100.96
N PHE A 201 16.54 7.65 -101.36
CA PHE A 201 15.63 6.55 -101.66
C PHE A 201 14.64 6.27 -100.53
N GLU A 202 15.10 6.29 -99.28
CA GLU A 202 14.26 6.09 -98.10
C GLU A 202 13.13 7.12 -98.07
N THR A 203 13.47 8.42 -98.08
CA THR A 203 12.50 9.52 -98.07
C THR A 203 11.60 9.59 -99.31
N THR A 204 12.08 9.17 -100.49
CA THR A 204 11.25 9.12 -101.70
C THR A 204 10.36 7.88 -101.75
N SER A 205 10.71 6.79 -101.06
CA SER A 205 9.88 5.58 -101.00
C SER A 205 8.60 5.76 -100.18
N LEU A 206 8.57 6.75 -99.29
CA LEU A 206 7.40 7.12 -98.48
C LEU A 206 6.25 7.71 -99.30
N LEU A 207 6.54 8.33 -100.46
CA LEU A 207 5.59 9.09 -101.26
C LEU A 207 5.49 8.54 -102.69
N TYR A 208 4.27 8.34 -103.20
CA TYR A 208 4.04 8.01 -104.60
C TYR A 208 3.60 9.25 -105.37
N LEU A 209 4.40 9.63 -106.37
CA LEU A 209 4.10 10.69 -107.33
C LEU A 209 3.57 10.08 -108.63
N ALA A 210 2.31 10.36 -108.97
CA ALA A 210 1.68 9.90 -110.19
C ALA A 210 2.27 10.61 -111.42
N LYS A 211 3.14 9.88 -112.15
CA LYS A 211 4.00 10.40 -113.24
C LYS A 211 3.30 11.31 -114.27
N ASN A 212 2.04 11.07 -114.59
CA ASN A 212 1.31 11.78 -115.66
C ASN A 212 0.40 12.91 -115.15
N THR A 213 0.15 13.01 -113.84
CA THR A 213 -0.86 13.92 -113.27
C THR A 213 -0.32 14.80 -112.14
N GLY A 214 0.87 14.50 -111.60
CA GLY A 214 1.48 15.27 -110.52
C GLY A 214 0.84 15.06 -109.15
N HIS A 215 -0.15 14.16 -109.00
CA HIS A 215 -0.73 13.83 -107.70
C HIS A 215 0.29 13.11 -106.81
N ILE A 216 0.40 13.57 -105.56
CA ILE A 216 1.25 12.97 -104.51
C ILE A 216 0.33 12.27 -103.50
N VAL A 217 0.60 11.00 -103.22
CA VAL A 217 -0.08 10.21 -102.19
C VAL A 217 0.92 9.51 -101.27
N VAL A 218 0.48 9.14 -100.07
CA VAL A 218 1.26 8.27 -99.15
C VAL A 218 1.47 6.89 -99.79
N ALA A 219 2.70 6.38 -99.82
CA ALA A 219 3.04 5.07 -100.40
C ALA A 219 3.23 3.97 -99.35
N THR A 220 3.81 4.29 -98.18
CA THR A 220 4.10 3.38 -97.06
C THR A 220 3.70 4.03 -95.72
N LYS A 221 3.88 3.35 -94.57
CA LYS A 221 3.82 4.04 -93.26
C LYS A 221 4.80 5.22 -93.27
N ILE A 222 4.38 6.29 -92.63
CA ILE A 222 5.17 7.47 -92.28
C ILE A 222 5.19 7.53 -90.75
N ASP A 223 6.36 7.84 -90.18
CA ASP A 223 6.63 8.04 -88.74
C ASP A 223 7.17 9.46 -88.55
N HIS A 224 6.69 10.21 -87.56
CA HIS A 224 7.19 11.55 -87.25
C HIS A 224 8.57 11.50 -86.56
N GLU A 225 8.81 10.49 -85.71
CA GLU A 225 9.99 10.36 -84.83
C GLU A 225 11.25 10.08 -85.64
N ILE A 226 11.09 9.49 -86.83
CA ILE A 226 12.15 9.27 -87.80
C ILE A 226 12.29 10.51 -88.71
N TYR A 227 11.18 11.07 -89.18
CA TYR A 227 11.17 12.19 -90.14
C TYR A 227 10.00 13.15 -89.91
N SER A 228 10.19 14.22 -89.15
CA SER A 228 9.16 15.28 -89.00
C SER A 228 8.96 16.14 -90.27
N TRP A 229 9.90 16.10 -91.22
CA TRP A 229 9.84 16.81 -92.50
C TRP A 229 10.46 16.01 -93.64
N LEU A 230 9.76 15.91 -94.77
CA LEU A 230 10.30 15.40 -96.03
C LEU A 230 10.63 16.57 -96.96
N ASN A 231 11.93 16.78 -97.19
CA ASN A 231 12.46 17.80 -98.09
C ASN A 231 12.93 17.10 -99.38
N LEU A 232 12.10 17.16 -100.43
CA LEU A 232 12.29 16.43 -101.69
C LEU A 232 12.35 17.40 -102.87
N THR A 233 12.88 16.95 -104.01
CA THR A 233 12.81 17.70 -105.26
C THR A 233 11.89 16.96 -106.25
N VAL A 234 10.95 17.68 -106.86
CA VAL A 234 10.20 17.18 -108.01
C VAL A 234 10.86 17.66 -109.29
N LYS A 235 11.10 16.74 -110.22
CA LYS A 235 11.53 17.04 -111.58
C LYS A 235 10.37 16.85 -112.55
N ALA A 236 10.12 17.85 -113.39
CA ALA A 236 9.24 17.76 -114.56
C ALA A 236 10.10 17.61 -115.81
N THR A 237 9.79 16.66 -116.68
CA THR A 237 10.49 16.39 -117.94
C THR A 237 9.48 16.31 -119.08
N ASP A 238 9.71 17.02 -120.18
CA ASP A 238 8.87 16.98 -121.36
C ASP A 238 9.00 15.65 -122.14
N SER A 239 8.24 15.53 -123.24
CA SER A 239 8.33 14.41 -124.19
C SER A 239 8.93 14.83 -125.55
N GLY A 240 9.73 15.90 -125.56
CA GLY A 240 10.41 16.43 -126.74
C GLY A 240 11.72 15.70 -127.06
N VAL A 241 12.36 16.14 -128.14
CA VAL A 241 13.63 15.57 -128.62
C VAL A 241 14.58 16.70 -129.04
N PRO A 242 15.69 16.94 -128.32
CA PRO A 242 16.08 16.32 -127.05
C PRO A 242 15.12 16.71 -125.91
N PRO A 243 14.83 15.82 -124.94
CA PRO A 243 13.92 16.12 -123.84
C PRO A 243 14.56 17.08 -122.83
N ARG A 244 13.78 18.03 -122.32
CA ARG A 244 14.22 19.07 -121.39
C ARG A 244 13.41 18.98 -120.10
N SER A 245 13.90 19.65 -119.05
CA SER A 245 13.37 19.47 -117.70
C SER A 245 13.66 20.63 -116.76
N SER A 246 12.85 20.73 -115.70
CA SER A 246 13.05 21.64 -114.57
C SER A 246 12.87 20.92 -113.23
N ARG A 247 13.20 21.61 -112.15
CA ARG A 247 13.17 21.12 -110.76
C ARG A 247 12.41 22.13 -109.89
N VAL A 248 11.69 21.64 -108.88
CA VAL A 248 11.05 22.44 -107.84
C VAL A 248 11.15 21.73 -106.50
N ASP A 249 11.30 22.49 -105.42
CA ASP A 249 11.35 21.92 -104.07
C ASP A 249 9.96 21.60 -103.53
N LEU A 250 9.87 20.48 -102.82
CA LEU A 250 8.66 19.92 -102.23
C LEU A 250 8.91 19.68 -100.74
N PHE A 251 8.20 20.43 -99.90
CA PHE A 251 8.26 20.34 -98.44
C PHE A 251 6.97 19.68 -97.94
N VAL A 252 7.06 18.46 -97.41
CA VAL A 252 5.94 17.81 -96.72
C VAL A 252 6.23 17.81 -95.23
N GLN A 253 5.45 18.57 -94.48
CA GLN A 253 5.46 18.54 -93.02
C GLN A 253 4.71 17.29 -92.56
N ILE A 254 5.33 16.47 -91.72
CA ILE A 254 4.66 15.34 -91.09
C ILE A 254 4.10 15.83 -89.76
N LEU A 255 2.80 15.62 -89.56
CA LEU A 255 2.10 15.99 -88.34
C LEU A 255 2.12 14.79 -87.39
N ASP A 256 2.66 15.08 -86.22
CA ASP A 256 2.73 14.27 -85.00
C ASP A 256 1.31 13.84 -84.56
N GLU A 257 1.17 12.56 -84.19
CA GLU A 257 -0.01 11.95 -83.56
C GLU A 257 0.47 11.26 -82.28
N ASN A 258 -0.32 11.26 -81.19
CA ASN A 258 0.05 10.60 -79.92
C ASN A 258 0.14 9.07 -80.15
N ASP A 259 1.31 8.57 -80.55
CA ASP A 259 1.62 7.28 -81.19
C ASP A 259 2.43 6.36 -80.27
N ASN A 260 3.35 6.94 -79.50
CA ASN A 260 4.19 6.22 -78.54
C ASN A 260 3.54 6.17 -77.15
N ASN A 261 4.29 5.77 -76.13
CA ASN A 261 3.87 5.72 -74.73
C ASN A 261 5.06 6.14 -73.86
N PRO A 262 4.84 6.82 -72.71
CA PRO A 262 5.93 7.20 -71.83
C PRO A 262 6.66 5.97 -71.31
N PHE A 263 8.00 5.96 -71.33
CA PHE A 263 8.82 4.88 -70.78
C PHE A 263 9.77 5.37 -69.70
N PHE A 264 9.79 4.66 -68.56
CA PHE A 264 10.69 4.97 -67.45
C PHE A 264 12.14 4.62 -67.76
N LEU A 265 13.05 5.50 -67.37
CA LEU A 265 14.50 5.29 -67.49
C LEU A 265 15.00 4.20 -66.51
N PRO A 266 16.21 3.64 -66.76
CA PRO A 266 16.82 2.67 -65.86
C PRO A 266 17.36 3.34 -64.59
N GLU A 267 16.59 3.21 -63.51
CA GLU A 267 16.88 3.69 -62.15
C GLU A 267 17.08 2.51 -61.18
N PRO A 268 17.69 2.73 -60.00
CA PRO A 268 17.77 1.71 -58.96
C PRO A 268 16.38 1.17 -58.59
N ARG A 269 16.22 -0.15 -58.65
CA ARG A 269 14.94 -0.85 -58.40
C ARG A 269 14.51 -0.82 -56.93
N ILE A 270 15.45 -0.53 -56.04
CA ILE A 270 15.26 -0.41 -54.59
C ILE A 270 15.80 0.96 -54.17
N LEU A 271 15.01 1.70 -53.41
CA LEU A 271 15.41 2.93 -52.72
C LEU A 271 15.48 2.63 -51.23
N MET A 272 16.49 3.16 -50.53
CA MET A 272 16.68 2.96 -49.10
C MET A 272 16.56 4.29 -48.37
N VAL A 273 15.69 4.38 -47.35
CA VAL A 273 15.35 5.63 -46.67
C VAL A 273 15.30 5.42 -45.16
N PRO A 274 16.18 6.03 -44.35
CA PRO A 274 16.07 6.04 -42.88
C PRO A 274 14.71 6.56 -42.41
N GLU A 275 14.13 5.97 -41.37
CA GLU A 275 12.83 6.44 -40.88
C GLU A 275 12.85 7.81 -40.22
N ASP A 276 13.98 8.20 -39.63
CA ASP A 276 14.22 9.53 -39.09
C ASP A 276 14.26 10.64 -40.17
N THR A 277 14.22 10.27 -41.46
CA THR A 277 14.22 11.20 -42.60
C THR A 277 13.09 12.23 -42.46
N PRO A 278 13.40 13.54 -42.31
CA PRO A 278 12.39 14.53 -42.01
C PRO A 278 11.45 14.79 -43.21
N VAL A 279 10.17 15.02 -42.91
CA VAL A 279 9.12 15.29 -43.90
C VAL A 279 9.52 16.45 -44.84
N GLY A 280 9.30 16.25 -46.14
CA GLY A 280 9.72 17.15 -47.22
C GLY A 280 11.07 16.79 -47.86
N SER A 281 11.86 15.90 -47.24
CA SER A 281 13.14 15.43 -47.78
C SER A 281 12.98 14.74 -49.13
N GLU A 282 14.00 14.90 -49.98
CA GLU A 282 14.08 14.34 -51.33
C GLU A 282 14.71 12.95 -51.31
N VAL A 283 14.01 11.96 -51.87
CA VAL A 283 14.40 10.54 -51.84
C VAL A 283 15.05 10.12 -53.16
N SER A 284 14.43 10.48 -54.29
CA SER A 284 14.93 10.19 -55.65
C SER A 284 14.24 11.10 -56.67
N VAL A 285 14.79 11.16 -57.89
CA VAL A 285 14.18 11.87 -59.01
C VAL A 285 13.85 10.89 -60.13
N ILE A 286 12.58 10.52 -60.20
CA ILE A 286 12.03 9.51 -61.11
C ILE A 286 11.85 10.12 -62.49
N LYS A 287 12.32 9.43 -63.53
CA LYS A 287 12.36 9.96 -64.89
C LYS A 287 11.78 8.97 -65.90
N ALA A 288 10.88 9.47 -66.72
CA ALA A 288 10.43 8.85 -67.94
C ALA A 288 10.76 9.74 -69.15
N LYS A 289 10.56 9.19 -70.35
CA LYS A 289 10.63 9.88 -71.63
C LYS A 289 9.51 9.41 -72.53
N ASP A 290 9.06 10.29 -73.39
CA ASP A 290 8.31 9.94 -74.58
C ASP A 290 9.17 10.20 -75.82
N SER A 291 8.72 9.70 -76.97
CA SER A 291 9.27 9.97 -78.30
C SER A 291 8.52 11.10 -79.00
N ASP A 292 7.21 11.22 -78.75
CA ASP A 292 6.30 12.16 -79.41
C ASP A 292 6.66 13.62 -79.08
N SER A 293 6.11 14.60 -79.82
CA SER A 293 6.52 16.01 -79.71
C SER A 293 5.51 16.93 -79.02
N GLY A 294 5.97 18.14 -78.64
CA GLY A 294 5.10 19.17 -78.06
C GLY A 294 4.44 18.77 -76.73
N GLU A 295 3.11 18.79 -76.70
CA GLU A 295 2.31 18.35 -75.53
C GLU A 295 2.05 16.83 -75.54
N PHE A 296 2.19 16.14 -76.68
CA PHE A 296 2.20 14.67 -76.74
C PHE A 296 3.48 14.16 -76.05
N GLY A 297 4.64 14.73 -76.36
CA GLY A 297 5.89 14.46 -75.66
C GLY A 297 5.98 14.88 -74.18
N LYS A 298 4.93 15.46 -73.59
CA LYS A 298 4.97 16.11 -72.27
C LYS A 298 4.40 15.20 -71.18
N ILE A 299 5.30 14.68 -70.36
CA ILE A 299 4.98 13.77 -69.26
C ILE A 299 4.48 14.53 -68.03
N THR A 300 3.45 13.98 -67.38
CA THR A 300 3.03 14.26 -66.01
C THR A 300 3.15 12.99 -65.18
N TYR A 301 3.75 13.08 -63.99
CA TYR A 301 3.92 11.96 -63.08
C TYR A 301 2.78 11.89 -62.06
N LEU A 302 2.28 10.68 -61.79
CA LEU A 302 1.32 10.41 -60.73
C LEU A 302 1.83 9.28 -59.84
N LEU A 303 1.57 9.38 -58.54
CA LEU A 303 1.86 8.35 -57.54
C LEU A 303 0.52 7.84 -56.99
N ASP A 304 0.30 6.53 -57.06
CA ASP A 304 -0.91 5.94 -56.50
C ASP A 304 -0.95 6.12 -54.97
N ARG A 305 -2.10 6.62 -54.48
CA ARG A 305 -2.37 6.86 -53.06
C ARG A 305 -2.45 5.58 -52.23
N ILE A 306 -2.85 4.46 -52.83
CA ILE A 306 -2.96 3.17 -52.13
C ILE A 306 -1.56 2.58 -51.91
N SER A 307 -0.68 2.65 -52.90
CA SER A 307 0.72 2.18 -52.84
C SER A 307 1.60 3.02 -51.90
N SER A 308 1.39 4.34 -51.89
CA SER A 308 2.15 5.30 -51.07
C SER A 308 1.62 5.46 -49.65
N GLN A 309 0.34 5.14 -49.42
CA GLN A 309 -0.34 5.24 -48.12
C GLN A 309 -0.25 6.63 -47.46
N GLY A 310 0.01 7.68 -48.25
CA GLY A 310 0.24 9.05 -47.78
C GLY A 310 1.64 9.33 -47.23
N LYS A 311 2.51 8.32 -47.09
CA LYS A 311 3.89 8.46 -46.56
C LYS A 311 4.86 9.08 -47.57
N PHE A 312 4.56 8.95 -48.86
CA PHE A 312 5.36 9.52 -49.96
C PHE A 312 4.52 10.40 -50.88
N VAL A 313 5.14 11.43 -51.46
CA VAL A 313 4.56 12.28 -52.51
C VAL A 313 5.52 12.40 -53.67
N LEU A 314 5.00 12.51 -54.89
CA LEU A 314 5.76 12.67 -56.12
C LEU A 314 5.39 14.01 -56.76
N ASP A 315 6.39 14.80 -57.14
CA ASP A 315 6.18 16.02 -57.92
C ASP A 315 5.73 15.67 -59.35
N ALA A 316 4.61 16.25 -59.78
CA ALA A 316 3.96 15.88 -61.03
C ALA A 316 4.69 16.39 -62.28
N ASP A 317 5.42 17.50 -62.19
CA ASP A 317 6.18 18.07 -63.30
C ASP A 317 7.65 17.61 -63.29
N THR A 318 8.26 17.47 -62.11
CA THR A 318 9.70 17.18 -61.97
C THR A 318 10.04 15.73 -61.64
N GLY A 319 9.05 14.89 -61.31
CA GLY A 319 9.26 13.49 -60.93
C GLY A 319 10.01 13.30 -59.60
N VAL A 320 10.08 14.34 -58.77
CA VAL A 320 10.85 14.30 -57.52
C VAL A 320 10.03 13.62 -56.42
N LEU A 321 10.52 12.47 -55.94
CA LEU A 321 9.90 11.71 -54.85
C LEU A 321 10.36 12.27 -53.50
N ARG A 322 9.41 12.58 -52.62
CA ARG A 322 9.64 13.12 -51.28
C ARG A 322 8.93 12.34 -50.19
N VAL A 323 9.47 12.38 -48.98
CA VAL A 323 8.77 11.96 -47.75
C VAL A 323 7.65 12.96 -47.45
N ALA A 324 6.42 12.49 -47.24
CA ALA A 324 5.21 13.31 -47.09
C ALA A 324 4.61 13.27 -45.68
N ASP A 325 4.86 12.21 -44.94
CA ASP A 325 4.53 12.01 -43.52
C ASP A 325 5.68 11.22 -42.86
N LYS A 326 5.72 11.17 -41.53
CA LYS A 326 6.72 10.39 -40.78
C LYS A 326 6.77 8.93 -41.25
N LEU A 327 7.98 8.43 -41.42
CA LEU A 327 8.25 7.01 -41.65
C LEU A 327 8.41 6.30 -40.29
N ASP A 328 8.18 4.99 -40.30
CA ASP A 328 8.09 4.11 -39.12
C ASP A 328 8.27 2.67 -39.66
N ARG A 329 9.37 2.00 -39.29
CA ARG A 329 9.78 0.69 -39.83
C ARG A 329 9.08 -0.44 -39.10
N GLU A 330 8.77 -0.25 -37.82
CA GLU A 330 8.03 -1.17 -36.94
C GLU A 330 6.57 -1.30 -37.40
N GLU A 331 5.93 -0.19 -37.79
CA GLU A 331 4.67 -0.18 -38.53
C GLU A 331 4.88 -0.84 -39.90
N LYS A 332 5.86 -0.38 -40.69
CA LYS A 332 6.01 -0.85 -42.08
C LYS A 332 7.37 -0.58 -42.74
N GLY A 333 8.32 -1.50 -42.57
CA GLY A 333 9.64 -1.47 -43.22
C GLY A 333 9.69 -1.49 -44.77
N ASN A 334 8.58 -1.64 -45.52
CA ASN A 334 8.61 -1.59 -46.98
C ASN A 334 7.35 -0.99 -47.68
N TYR A 335 7.60 -0.28 -48.79
CA TYR A 335 6.58 0.33 -49.64
C TYR A 335 6.85 0.02 -51.12
N LEU A 336 5.96 -0.75 -51.75
CA LEU A 336 5.98 -0.98 -53.20
C LEU A 336 5.19 0.13 -53.90
N LEU A 337 5.86 1.24 -54.19
CA LEU A 337 5.25 2.40 -54.84
C LEU A 337 4.90 2.08 -56.30
N VAL A 338 3.67 2.41 -56.70
CA VAL A 338 3.19 2.36 -58.08
C VAL A 338 3.19 3.79 -58.62
N ILE A 339 4.08 4.06 -59.57
CA ILE A 339 4.23 5.37 -60.21
C ILE A 339 3.76 5.25 -61.67
N GLU A 340 2.93 6.18 -62.09
CA GLU A 340 2.45 6.30 -63.46
C GLU A 340 3.08 7.52 -64.12
N ALA A 341 3.48 7.38 -65.39
CA ALA A 341 3.87 8.48 -66.24
C ALA A 341 2.83 8.58 -67.37
N TRP A 342 2.19 9.74 -67.50
CA TRP A 342 1.16 10.02 -68.49
C TRP A 342 1.64 11.10 -69.47
N ASP A 343 1.52 10.87 -70.77
CA ASP A 343 1.66 11.92 -71.80
C ASP A 343 0.44 12.85 -71.81
N ASN A 344 0.55 14.03 -72.43
CA ASN A 344 -0.58 14.89 -72.83
C ASN A 344 -1.64 15.17 -71.72
N TYR A 345 -1.26 15.05 -70.44
CA TYR A 345 -2.22 14.85 -69.35
C TYR A 345 -3.25 15.99 -69.21
N GLN A 346 -2.81 17.22 -69.44
CA GLN A 346 -3.63 18.42 -69.33
C GLN A 346 -4.79 18.49 -70.34
N PHE A 347 -4.69 17.81 -71.49
CA PHE A 347 -5.69 17.84 -72.55
C PHE A 347 -6.27 16.46 -72.85
N GLY A 348 -5.41 15.45 -73.01
CA GLY A 348 -5.80 14.10 -73.43
C GLY A 348 -6.39 13.20 -72.34
N PHE A 349 -6.20 13.49 -71.05
CA PHE A 349 -6.63 12.60 -69.96
C PHE A 349 -8.15 12.44 -69.87
N ASN A 350 -8.90 13.53 -70.09
CA ASN A 350 -10.37 13.51 -70.03
C ASN A 350 -11.03 13.02 -71.34
N SER A 351 -10.31 13.05 -72.47
CA SER A 351 -10.77 12.51 -73.76
C SER A 351 -10.42 11.03 -73.95
N GLY A 352 -9.45 10.50 -73.19
CA GLY A 352 -8.90 9.16 -73.37
C GLY A 352 -7.86 9.09 -74.50
N GLU A 353 -7.32 10.24 -74.92
CA GLU A 353 -6.26 10.37 -75.93
C GLU A 353 -4.86 10.31 -75.30
N SER A 354 -4.76 10.63 -74.00
CA SER A 354 -3.55 10.50 -73.17
C SER A 354 -3.29 9.04 -72.84
N ARG A 355 -2.04 8.60 -72.96
CA ARG A 355 -1.58 7.24 -72.68
C ARG A 355 -0.65 7.25 -71.47
N ASN A 356 -0.17 6.07 -71.08
CA ASN A 356 0.68 5.94 -69.91
C ASN A 356 1.63 4.74 -69.95
N SER A 357 2.52 4.69 -68.96
CA SER A 357 3.06 3.44 -68.41
C SER A 357 3.16 3.51 -66.89
N PHE A 358 3.40 2.34 -66.27
CA PHE A 358 3.53 2.19 -64.82
C PHE A 358 4.89 1.61 -64.44
N LYS A 359 5.41 2.02 -63.28
CA LYS A 359 6.67 1.60 -62.68
C LYS A 359 6.44 1.18 -61.24
N HIS A 360 6.96 0.01 -60.87
CA HIS A 360 7.06 -0.41 -59.49
C HIS A 360 8.45 -0.08 -58.94
N ILE A 361 8.49 0.65 -57.81
CA ILE A 361 9.72 0.96 -57.07
C ILE A 361 9.54 0.46 -55.64
N ASN A 362 10.49 -0.34 -55.15
CA ASN A 362 10.47 -0.82 -53.77
C ASN A 362 11.27 0.16 -52.89
N VAL A 363 10.60 0.86 -51.99
CA VAL A 363 11.27 1.65 -50.94
C VAL A 363 11.38 0.77 -49.70
N THR A 364 12.60 0.44 -49.30
CA THR A 364 12.92 -0.20 -48.02
C THR A 364 13.24 0.88 -47.01
N ILE A 365 12.52 0.90 -45.89
CA ILE A 365 12.85 1.78 -44.77
C ILE A 365 14.10 1.22 -44.09
N LEU A 366 15.05 2.10 -43.74
CA LEU A 366 16.23 1.74 -42.96
C LEU A 366 15.99 2.06 -41.49
N ASP A 367 16.38 1.07 -40.69
CA ASP A 367 16.30 1.00 -39.24
C ASP A 367 17.15 2.05 -38.52
N VAL A 368 16.56 2.71 -37.53
CA VAL A 368 17.19 3.71 -36.64
C VAL A 368 16.89 3.33 -35.18
N ASN A 369 17.87 3.52 -34.27
CA ASN A 369 17.75 3.12 -32.86
C ASN A 369 16.84 4.08 -32.06
N ASP A 370 15.54 3.95 -32.23
CA ASP A 370 14.49 4.89 -31.78
C ASP A 370 13.54 4.27 -30.73
N ASN A 371 13.42 2.94 -30.68
CA ASN A 371 12.75 2.23 -29.58
C ASN A 371 13.68 2.03 -28.37
N PHE A 372 13.18 1.38 -27.33
CA PHE A 372 13.89 1.09 -26.08
C PHE A 372 13.68 -0.39 -25.71
N PRO A 373 14.69 -1.08 -25.16
CA PRO A 373 14.57 -2.50 -24.85
C PRO A 373 13.53 -2.74 -23.76
N VAL A 374 12.56 -3.61 -24.03
CA VAL A 374 11.48 -3.95 -23.09
C VAL A 374 11.87 -5.19 -22.29
N LEU A 375 12.01 -5.04 -20.97
CA LEU A 375 12.50 -6.07 -20.07
C LEU A 375 11.36 -6.76 -19.29
N ASN A 376 11.03 -7.99 -19.66
CA ASN A 376 9.94 -8.79 -19.10
C ASN A 376 10.42 -9.63 -17.90
N VAL A 377 10.50 -9.00 -16.72
CA VAL A 377 10.75 -9.68 -15.43
C VAL A 377 9.45 -10.08 -14.70
N PRO A 378 9.42 -11.22 -13.99
CA PRO A 378 8.30 -11.57 -13.11
C PRO A 378 8.02 -10.51 -12.04
N SER A 379 6.76 -10.06 -11.95
CA SER A 379 6.30 -9.05 -11.00
C SER A 379 6.02 -9.57 -9.58
N HIS A 380 5.93 -10.89 -9.44
CA HIS A 380 5.82 -11.58 -8.16
C HIS A 380 7.20 -12.07 -7.71
N CYS A 381 7.36 -12.36 -6.41
CA CYS A 381 8.61 -12.93 -5.92
C CYS A 381 8.76 -14.38 -6.41
N LEU A 382 9.92 -14.71 -6.97
CA LEU A 382 10.25 -16.09 -7.37
C LEU A 382 10.67 -16.88 -6.14
N ASN A 383 9.83 -17.83 -5.72
CA ASN A 383 10.09 -18.67 -4.55
C ASN A 383 11.02 -19.83 -4.92
N ILE A 384 12.21 -19.87 -4.30
CA ILE A 384 13.15 -21.00 -4.37
C ILE A 384 13.54 -21.42 -2.95
N THR A 385 13.87 -22.69 -2.74
CA THR A 385 14.31 -23.17 -1.43
C THR A 385 15.80 -22.95 -1.20
N GLU A 386 16.26 -22.90 0.04
CA GLU A 386 17.70 -22.83 0.34
C GLU A 386 18.50 -24.08 -0.09
N PHE A 387 17.80 -25.17 -0.43
CA PHE A 387 18.36 -26.39 -1.02
C PHE A 387 18.54 -26.34 -2.55
N HIS A 388 18.28 -25.22 -3.21
CA HIS A 388 18.51 -25.06 -4.66
C HIS A 388 19.98 -25.33 -5.02
N GLU A 389 20.24 -26.19 -6.00
CA GLU A 389 21.60 -26.65 -6.31
C GLU A 389 22.42 -25.55 -7.03
N PRO A 390 23.73 -25.41 -6.75
CA PRO A 390 24.60 -24.53 -7.53
C PRO A 390 24.66 -24.94 -9.00
N GLY A 391 24.54 -23.97 -9.90
CA GLY A 391 24.46 -24.16 -11.35
C GLY A 391 23.06 -24.44 -11.90
N GLN A 392 22.07 -24.73 -11.04
CA GLN A 392 20.68 -24.91 -11.46
C GLN A 392 20.05 -23.55 -11.84
N PRO A 393 19.18 -23.50 -12.87
CA PRO A 393 18.45 -22.28 -13.23
C PRO A 393 17.21 -22.05 -12.35
N ILE A 394 17.02 -20.78 -11.98
CA ILE A 394 15.88 -20.26 -11.22
C ILE A 394 14.76 -19.82 -12.17
N THR A 395 15.13 -19.06 -13.22
CA THR A 395 14.18 -18.47 -14.17
C THR A 395 14.89 -18.06 -15.47
N VAL A 396 14.10 -17.84 -16.51
CA VAL A 396 14.52 -17.17 -17.75
C VAL A 396 13.84 -15.81 -17.82
N ILE A 397 14.65 -14.77 -17.99
CA ILE A 397 14.20 -13.40 -18.27
C ILE A 397 14.20 -13.21 -19.78
N TYR A 398 13.20 -12.50 -20.29
CA TYR A 398 13.10 -12.12 -21.69
C TYR A 398 13.28 -10.61 -21.81
N ALA A 399 14.06 -10.18 -22.80
CA ALA A 399 14.11 -8.79 -23.22
C ALA A 399 13.82 -8.74 -24.73
N SER A 400 13.10 -7.71 -25.18
CA SER A 400 12.77 -7.54 -26.59
C SER A 400 12.85 -6.07 -26.94
N ASP A 401 13.63 -5.72 -27.95
CA ASP A 401 13.46 -4.44 -28.64
C ASP A 401 12.46 -4.58 -29.80
N ALA A 402 11.99 -3.44 -30.32
CA ALA A 402 11.14 -3.38 -31.50
C ALA A 402 11.95 -3.13 -32.79
N ASP A 403 13.11 -2.46 -32.66
CA ASP A 403 14.07 -2.21 -33.74
C ASP A 403 14.53 -3.51 -34.43
N ALA A 404 15.17 -3.41 -35.60
CA ALA A 404 15.48 -4.57 -36.43
C ALA A 404 16.44 -5.57 -35.75
N SER A 405 15.95 -6.79 -35.50
CA SER A 405 16.73 -7.88 -34.89
C SER A 405 17.98 -8.31 -35.69
N ASP A 406 18.05 -7.99 -36.98
CA ASP A 406 19.22 -8.25 -37.84
C ASP A 406 20.23 -7.08 -37.88
N THR A 407 19.90 -5.93 -37.29
CA THR A 407 20.86 -4.85 -37.00
C THR A 407 21.37 -4.97 -35.55
N SER A 408 22.27 -4.07 -35.15
CA SER A 408 22.68 -3.93 -33.75
C SER A 408 21.61 -3.26 -32.88
N ASN A 409 20.59 -2.65 -33.47
CA ASN A 409 19.59 -1.88 -32.73
C ASN A 409 18.63 -2.85 -32.01
N GLY A 410 18.05 -3.80 -32.75
CA GLY A 410 17.20 -4.86 -32.19
C GLY A 410 17.93 -5.96 -31.39
N GLN A 411 19.20 -5.78 -31.04
CA GLN A 411 20.01 -6.76 -30.30
C GLN A 411 20.29 -6.30 -28.88
N VAL A 412 19.86 -7.10 -27.89
CA VAL A 412 19.86 -6.70 -26.48
C VAL A 412 20.85 -7.55 -25.66
N ILE A 413 21.73 -6.91 -24.91
CA ILE A 413 22.48 -7.54 -23.82
C ILE A 413 21.69 -7.39 -22.51
N ILE A 414 21.55 -8.50 -21.78
CA ILE A 414 20.94 -8.53 -20.45
C ILE A 414 22.04 -8.79 -19.41
N ASP A 415 22.11 -7.99 -18.35
CA ASP A 415 23.02 -8.22 -17.22
C ASP A 415 22.42 -7.80 -15.85
N ILE A 416 23.20 -7.91 -14.77
CA ILE A 416 22.81 -7.51 -13.42
C ILE A 416 23.62 -6.28 -13.04
N SER A 417 22.96 -5.14 -12.82
CA SER A 417 23.63 -3.86 -12.50
C SER A 417 23.84 -3.64 -10.99
N ASP A 418 22.93 -4.11 -10.13
CA ASP A 418 23.07 -4.07 -8.65
C ASP A 418 22.28 -5.22 -7.97
N GLY A 419 22.43 -5.37 -6.66
CA GLY A 419 21.72 -6.33 -5.81
C GLY A 419 22.47 -7.65 -5.58
N ASN A 420 23.44 -7.98 -6.44
CA ASN A 420 24.24 -9.23 -6.35
C ASN A 420 25.55 -9.07 -5.57
N GLN A 421 25.59 -8.22 -4.54
CA GLN A 421 26.82 -7.77 -3.83
C GLN A 421 27.61 -8.88 -3.09
N ILE A 422 27.13 -10.13 -3.14
CA ILE A 422 27.70 -11.31 -2.45
C ILE A 422 28.00 -12.43 -3.49
N ASP A 423 27.91 -12.13 -4.79
CA ASP A 423 28.17 -13.05 -5.91
C ASP A 423 27.46 -14.42 -5.77
N VAL A 424 26.16 -14.38 -5.46
CA VAL A 424 25.33 -15.58 -5.18
C VAL A 424 24.50 -16.02 -6.39
N PHE A 425 24.21 -15.08 -7.28
CA PHE A 425 23.52 -15.32 -8.54
C PHE A 425 24.48 -15.03 -9.70
N ALA A 426 24.25 -15.68 -10.84
CA ALA A 426 24.83 -15.32 -12.13
C ALA A 426 23.72 -15.26 -13.17
N LEU A 427 23.95 -14.45 -14.20
CA LEU A 427 23.09 -14.33 -15.36
C LEU A 427 23.87 -14.80 -16.58
N GLU A 428 23.30 -15.73 -17.34
CA GLU A 428 23.91 -16.34 -18.53
C GLU A 428 22.97 -16.13 -19.72
N GLN A 429 23.40 -15.35 -20.71
CA GLN A 429 22.58 -15.06 -21.88
C GLN A 429 22.48 -16.29 -22.80
N ILE A 430 21.26 -16.82 -22.98
CA ILE A 430 20.98 -18.04 -23.75
C ILE A 430 20.73 -17.73 -25.22
N SER A 431 20.14 -16.56 -25.50
CA SER A 431 19.84 -16.07 -26.85
C SER A 431 19.78 -14.54 -26.86
N ASP A 432 19.69 -13.97 -28.06
CA ASP A 432 19.70 -12.52 -28.32
C ASP A 432 18.57 -11.74 -27.62
N TRP A 433 17.56 -12.46 -27.09
CA TRP A 433 16.39 -11.94 -26.37
C TRP A 433 16.09 -12.67 -25.04
N SER A 434 16.98 -13.54 -24.54
CA SER A 434 16.72 -14.28 -23.28
C SER A 434 17.97 -14.63 -22.47
N ALA A 435 17.90 -14.44 -21.16
CA ALA A 435 18.95 -14.80 -20.21
C ALA A 435 18.44 -15.65 -19.04
N GLU A 436 19.23 -16.63 -18.62
CA GLU A 436 18.95 -17.49 -17.48
C GLU A 436 19.61 -16.93 -16.22
N ILE A 437 18.90 -16.94 -15.09
CA ILE A 437 19.52 -16.69 -13.78
C ILE A 437 19.74 -18.01 -13.05
N ARG A 438 20.97 -18.21 -12.58
CA ARG A 438 21.46 -19.42 -11.91
C ARG A 438 22.09 -19.08 -10.55
N THR A 439 22.07 -20.02 -9.62
CA THR A 439 22.82 -19.97 -8.36
C THR A 439 24.30 -20.26 -8.59
N THR A 440 25.22 -19.37 -8.22
CA THR A 440 26.68 -19.63 -8.29
C THR A 440 27.18 -20.45 -7.10
N ASN A 441 26.57 -20.22 -5.94
CA ASN A 441 26.95 -20.73 -4.64
C ASN A 441 25.74 -21.40 -3.96
N SER A 442 25.99 -22.25 -2.96
CA SER A 442 24.89 -22.86 -2.19
C SER A 442 24.14 -21.81 -1.36
N LEU A 443 22.81 -21.91 -1.37
CA LEU A 443 21.92 -21.06 -0.58
C LEU A 443 21.68 -21.56 0.85
N ARG A 444 22.27 -22.69 1.26
CA ARG A 444 21.98 -23.30 2.57
C ARG A 444 22.34 -22.37 3.74
N GLY A 445 21.41 -22.17 4.66
CA GLY A 445 21.48 -21.18 5.74
C GLY A 445 21.34 -19.72 5.28
N ARG A 446 20.69 -19.45 4.14
CA ARG A 446 20.57 -18.10 3.53
C ARG A 446 19.17 -17.76 3.01
N HIS A 447 18.13 -18.07 3.80
CA HIS A 447 16.77 -17.61 3.55
C HIS A 447 16.65 -16.06 3.49
N GLY A 448 15.68 -15.54 2.73
CA GLY A 448 15.40 -14.10 2.65
C GLY A 448 15.05 -13.60 1.24
N ASN A 449 14.74 -12.30 1.16
CA ASN A 449 14.32 -11.64 -0.08
C ASN A 449 15.51 -10.93 -0.74
N TYR A 450 15.97 -11.45 -1.87
CA TYR A 450 16.98 -10.82 -2.71
C TYR A 450 16.27 -9.99 -3.79
N THR A 451 16.73 -8.76 -4.03
CA THR A 451 16.27 -7.94 -5.14
C THR A 451 17.46 -7.66 -6.03
N LEU A 452 17.45 -8.21 -7.25
CA LEU A 452 18.48 -7.98 -8.26
C LEU A 452 17.97 -6.91 -9.21
N LEU A 453 18.78 -5.89 -9.48
CA LEU A 453 18.49 -4.93 -10.53
C LEU A 453 19.00 -5.53 -11.84
N VAL A 454 18.08 -6.06 -12.64
CA VAL A 454 18.39 -6.58 -13.97
C VAL A 454 18.35 -5.41 -14.94
N ARG A 455 19.37 -5.31 -15.78
CA ARG A 455 19.47 -4.31 -16.83
C ARG A 455 19.37 -4.99 -18.19
N ALA A 456 18.70 -4.33 -19.12
CA ALA A 456 18.73 -4.67 -20.54
C ALA A 456 19.18 -3.43 -21.32
N GLN A 457 20.13 -3.60 -22.23
CA GLN A 457 20.74 -2.54 -23.01
C GLN A 457 20.88 -3.02 -24.45
N ASP A 458 20.48 -2.18 -25.42
CA ASP A 458 20.65 -2.47 -26.84
C ASP A 458 22.15 -2.44 -27.28
N LEU A 459 22.43 -2.72 -28.55
CA LEU A 459 23.76 -2.51 -29.16
C LEU A 459 23.77 -1.36 -30.17
N GLY A 460 22.76 -0.50 -30.13
CA GLY A 460 22.57 0.64 -31.03
C GLY A 460 23.52 1.82 -30.79
N THR A 461 23.41 2.83 -31.65
CA THR A 461 24.13 4.11 -31.48
C THR A 461 23.23 5.30 -31.83
N PRO A 462 22.80 6.14 -30.85
CA PRO A 462 23.03 6.03 -29.41
C PRO A 462 22.36 4.79 -28.81
N SER A 463 22.98 4.20 -27.79
CA SER A 463 22.45 3.03 -27.08
C SER A 463 21.51 3.42 -25.95
N HIS A 464 20.36 2.76 -25.87
CA HIS A 464 19.36 2.90 -24.82
C HIS A 464 19.41 1.72 -23.84
N LEU A 465 18.93 1.92 -22.62
CA LEU A 465 18.88 0.90 -21.58
C LEU A 465 17.66 1.05 -20.67
N VAL A 466 17.23 -0.06 -20.10
CA VAL A 466 16.19 -0.16 -19.06
C VAL A 466 16.71 -0.97 -17.88
N GLU A 467 16.20 -0.69 -16.69
CA GLU A 467 16.48 -1.47 -15.48
C GLU A 467 15.18 -1.87 -14.78
N ALA A 468 15.09 -3.12 -14.33
CA ALA A 468 13.91 -3.67 -13.65
C ALA A 468 14.28 -4.54 -12.44
N PRO A 469 13.61 -4.39 -11.28
CA PRO A 469 13.94 -5.12 -10.06
C PRO A 469 13.33 -6.53 -10.04
N LEU A 470 14.13 -7.55 -10.33
CA LEU A 470 13.76 -8.95 -10.12
C LEU A 470 13.78 -9.27 -8.62
N ARG A 471 12.75 -9.96 -8.12
CA ARG A 471 12.65 -10.37 -6.71
C ARG A 471 12.72 -11.89 -6.59
N ILE A 472 13.73 -12.37 -5.87
CA ILE A 472 13.94 -13.79 -5.56
C ILE A 472 13.74 -13.97 -4.06
N CYS A 473 12.73 -14.75 -3.69
CA CYS A 473 12.44 -15.10 -2.31
C CYS A 473 13.03 -16.48 -2.03
N VAL A 474 14.19 -16.52 -1.37
CA VAL A 474 14.74 -17.77 -0.86
C VAL A 474 13.94 -18.15 0.37
N THR A 475 12.97 -19.04 0.18
CA THR A 475 12.18 -19.60 1.26
C THR A 475 13.00 -20.62 2.02
N ASP A 476 12.98 -20.48 3.33
CA ASP A 476 13.32 -21.52 4.29
C ASP A 476 12.58 -22.83 3.96
N PHE A 477 13.21 -23.98 4.21
CA PHE A 477 12.63 -25.31 3.95
C PHE A 477 12.60 -26.11 5.25
N ASN A 478 11.54 -26.87 5.48
CA ASN A 478 11.28 -27.51 6.77
C ASN A 478 12.17 -28.76 7.00
N ASP A 479 13.45 -28.57 7.33
CA ASP A 479 14.41 -29.66 7.64
C ASP A 479 14.73 -29.85 9.13
N HIS A 480 14.30 -28.93 10.02
CA HIS A 480 14.41 -29.09 11.46
C HIS A 480 13.05 -29.44 12.11
N PRO A 481 12.99 -30.43 13.03
CA PRO A 481 11.77 -30.76 13.76
C PRO A 481 11.67 -29.97 15.08
N PRO A 482 10.46 -29.61 15.56
CA PRO A 482 10.30 -28.91 16.84
C PRO A 482 10.90 -29.69 18.01
N VAL A 483 11.81 -29.08 18.80
CA VAL A 483 12.47 -29.72 19.95
C VAL A 483 11.95 -29.17 21.27
N PHE A 484 11.49 -30.03 22.18
CA PHE A 484 11.04 -29.61 23.51
C PHE A 484 12.20 -29.09 24.38
N VAL A 485 12.15 -27.81 24.74
CA VAL A 485 13.13 -27.14 25.60
C VAL A 485 12.67 -27.10 27.07
N SER A 486 11.35 -27.11 27.31
CA SER A 486 10.79 -27.23 28.65
C SER A 486 9.36 -27.81 28.64
N PRO A 487 8.98 -28.67 29.59
CA PRO A 487 9.85 -29.39 30.53
C PRO A 487 10.64 -30.50 29.80
N PRO A 488 11.73 -31.03 30.38
CA PRO A 488 12.49 -32.13 29.77
C PRO A 488 11.67 -33.45 29.71
N HIS A 489 12.05 -34.35 28.81
CA HIS A 489 11.40 -35.66 28.66
C HIS A 489 11.33 -36.46 29.97
N ASN A 490 10.23 -37.20 30.17
CA ASN A 490 9.91 -37.95 31.39
C ASN A 490 9.72 -37.08 32.66
N SER A 491 9.36 -35.80 32.48
CA SER A 491 9.00 -34.94 33.62
C SER A 491 7.70 -35.38 34.29
N THR A 492 7.69 -35.38 35.63
CA THR A 492 6.49 -35.65 36.42
C THR A 492 5.84 -34.35 36.90
N LEU A 493 4.69 -33.99 36.32
CA LEU A 493 3.90 -32.84 36.77
C LEU A 493 3.06 -33.23 37.99
N ARG A 494 3.16 -32.47 39.09
CA ARG A 494 2.40 -32.72 40.32
C ARG A 494 1.25 -31.71 40.45
N ILE A 495 0.02 -32.20 40.64
CA ILE A 495 -1.20 -31.37 40.68
C ILE A 495 -2.06 -31.74 41.90
N PRO A 496 -2.54 -30.76 42.70
CA PRO A 496 -3.49 -31.02 43.79
C PRO A 496 -4.89 -31.40 43.28
N GLU A 497 -5.61 -32.27 44.01
CA GLU A 497 -6.94 -32.72 43.57
C GLU A 497 -8.04 -31.62 43.60
N ASN A 498 -7.81 -30.50 44.28
CA ASN A 498 -8.72 -29.34 44.28
C ASN A 498 -8.52 -28.38 43.09
N ALA A 499 -7.63 -28.69 42.14
CA ALA A 499 -7.40 -27.88 40.95
C ALA A 499 -8.71 -27.63 40.19
N THR A 500 -9.02 -26.37 39.93
CA THR A 500 -10.28 -25.94 39.31
C THR A 500 -10.27 -26.25 37.82
N VAL A 501 -11.35 -26.81 37.28
CA VAL A 501 -11.53 -26.94 35.82
C VAL A 501 -11.36 -25.57 35.14
N GLY A 502 -10.51 -25.51 34.12
CA GLY A 502 -10.03 -24.27 33.50
C GLY A 502 -8.71 -23.73 34.06
N SER A 503 -8.08 -24.35 35.06
CA SER A 503 -6.76 -23.93 35.54
C SER A 503 -5.64 -24.36 34.58
N ALA A 504 -4.77 -23.42 34.22
CA ALA A 504 -3.46 -23.70 33.61
C ALA A 504 -2.57 -24.47 34.61
N LEU A 505 -1.92 -25.55 34.12
CA LEU A 505 -1.18 -26.53 34.92
C LEU A 505 0.32 -26.46 34.67
N ILE A 506 0.71 -26.44 33.39
CA ILE A 506 2.09 -26.24 32.92
C ILE A 506 2.05 -25.61 31.53
N GLN A 507 3.05 -24.80 31.19
CA GLN A 507 3.32 -24.43 29.81
C GLN A 507 4.42 -25.34 29.26
N VAL A 508 4.11 -26.12 28.24
CA VAL A 508 5.15 -26.78 27.43
C VAL A 508 5.67 -25.79 26.40
N ARG A 509 6.97 -25.89 26.10
CA ARG A 509 7.66 -25.05 25.13
C ARG A 509 8.66 -25.90 24.35
N ALA A 510 8.36 -26.09 23.07
CA ALA A 510 9.37 -26.43 22.08
C ALA A 510 9.98 -25.16 21.46
N MET A 511 11.11 -25.33 20.79
CA MET A 511 11.71 -24.38 19.86
C MET A 511 12.00 -25.10 18.56
N ASP A 512 12.04 -24.34 17.48
CA ASP A 512 12.45 -24.80 16.17
C ASP A 512 13.59 -23.90 15.68
N GLU A 513 14.41 -24.40 14.77
CA GLU A 513 15.50 -23.63 14.14
C GLU A 513 15.07 -23.09 12.76
N ASP A 514 14.00 -23.63 12.17
CA ASP A 514 13.40 -23.18 10.91
C ASP A 514 12.60 -21.87 11.05
N VAL A 515 12.28 -21.22 9.93
CA VAL A 515 11.79 -19.82 9.89
C VAL A 515 10.37 -19.67 9.34
N GLY A 516 9.61 -18.75 9.92
CA GLY A 516 8.27 -18.38 9.45
C GLY A 516 7.22 -19.41 9.86
N LEU A 517 6.56 -20.05 8.87
CA LEU A 517 5.60 -21.14 9.15
C LEU A 517 6.27 -22.48 9.43
N ASN A 518 7.48 -22.68 8.93
CA ASN A 518 8.30 -23.86 9.25
C ASN A 518 8.63 -23.83 10.76
N GLY A 519 9.12 -22.70 11.28
CA GLY A 519 9.29 -22.51 12.73
C GLY A 519 8.00 -22.32 13.56
N ALA A 520 6.79 -22.39 12.97
CA ALA A 520 5.53 -22.03 13.65
C ALA A 520 4.89 -23.20 14.40
N ILE A 521 5.50 -23.60 15.51
CA ILE A 521 5.08 -24.71 16.36
C ILE A 521 3.61 -24.57 16.83
N ARG A 522 2.86 -25.67 16.72
CA ARG A 522 1.62 -25.94 17.44
C ARG A 522 1.74 -27.18 18.32
N TYR A 523 0.86 -27.26 19.31
CA TYR A 523 0.82 -28.34 20.29
C TYR A 523 -0.51 -29.09 20.24
N ARG A 524 -0.50 -30.42 20.40
CA ARG A 524 -1.71 -31.23 20.59
C ARG A 524 -1.46 -32.44 21.49
N LEU A 525 -2.50 -32.91 22.17
CA LEU A 525 -2.47 -34.17 22.93
C LEU A 525 -2.65 -35.35 21.97
N LYS A 526 -1.74 -36.32 22.00
CA LYS A 526 -1.90 -37.59 21.28
C LYS A 526 -2.89 -38.50 22.02
N ALA A 527 -3.74 -39.18 21.26
CA ALA A 527 -4.80 -40.02 21.81
C ALA A 527 -4.25 -41.34 22.36
N ASP A 528 -4.09 -41.43 23.67
CA ASP A 528 -3.70 -42.65 24.38
C ASP A 528 -4.89 -43.66 24.52
N PRO A 529 -4.62 -44.99 24.60
CA PRO A 529 -5.66 -46.01 24.76
C PRO A 529 -6.41 -46.00 26.11
N ALA A 530 -5.79 -45.56 27.20
CA ALA A 530 -6.44 -45.43 28.52
C ALA A 530 -7.43 -44.25 28.58
N GLY A 531 -7.28 -43.27 27.68
CA GLY A 531 -8.10 -42.07 27.59
C GLY A 531 -7.70 -40.97 28.56
N HIS A 532 -6.51 -41.04 29.18
CA HIS A 532 -6.01 -40.07 30.16
C HIS A 532 -6.05 -38.64 29.62
N TRP A 533 -5.67 -38.48 28.35
CA TRP A 533 -5.64 -37.21 27.62
C TRP A 533 -6.95 -36.42 27.64
N LYS A 534 -8.11 -37.09 27.78
CA LYS A 534 -9.44 -36.44 27.80
C LYS A 534 -9.72 -35.62 29.06
N THR A 535 -8.88 -35.78 30.09
CA THR A 535 -8.97 -35.07 31.38
C THR A 535 -8.37 -33.67 31.30
N PHE A 536 -7.52 -33.44 30.30
CA PHE A 536 -6.78 -32.21 30.08
C PHE A 536 -7.15 -31.61 28.72
N GLU A 537 -6.82 -30.34 28.55
CA GLU A 537 -6.90 -29.63 27.29
C GLU A 537 -5.57 -28.93 27.05
N LEU A 538 -5.10 -28.84 25.81
CA LEU A 538 -3.83 -28.21 25.51
C LEU A 538 -4.07 -27.08 24.53
N GLN A 539 -3.83 -25.85 24.97
CA GLN A 539 -3.94 -24.67 24.13
C GLN A 539 -2.93 -24.77 22.97
N PRO A 540 -3.38 -24.84 21.70
CA PRO A 540 -2.52 -25.29 20.60
C PRO A 540 -1.48 -24.26 20.15
N LEU A 541 -1.55 -23.02 20.63
CA LEU A 541 -0.63 -21.92 20.29
C LEU A 541 0.29 -21.52 21.45
N SER A 542 -0.21 -21.54 22.69
CA SER A 542 0.55 -21.11 23.87
C SER A 542 1.33 -22.25 24.52
N GLY A 543 1.00 -23.51 24.23
CA GLY A 543 1.53 -24.68 24.92
C GLY A 543 1.01 -24.86 26.35
N ILE A 544 -0.01 -24.10 26.76
CA ILE A 544 -0.58 -24.20 28.11
C ILE A 544 -1.50 -25.42 28.20
N LEU A 545 -1.11 -26.38 29.04
CA LEU A 545 -1.94 -27.51 29.44
C LEU A 545 -2.91 -27.05 30.55
N GLU A 546 -4.21 -27.20 30.31
CA GLU A 546 -5.29 -26.85 31.22
C GLU A 546 -6.03 -28.10 31.72
N LEU A 547 -6.71 -27.95 32.85
CA LEU A 547 -7.55 -29.00 33.41
C LEU A 547 -8.97 -28.95 32.83
N ARG A 548 -9.41 -30.00 32.12
CA ARG A 548 -10.73 -30.06 31.45
C ARG A 548 -11.80 -30.77 32.28
N LEU A 549 -11.41 -31.72 33.14
CA LEU A 549 -12.31 -32.48 34.02
C LEU A 549 -11.81 -32.44 35.47
N PRO A 550 -12.70 -32.47 36.48
CA PRO A 550 -12.27 -32.43 37.88
C PRO A 550 -11.43 -33.66 38.25
N LEU A 551 -10.40 -33.43 39.05
CA LEU A 551 -9.48 -34.47 39.52
C LEU A 551 -10.04 -35.22 40.75
N ASP A 552 -9.67 -36.50 40.89
CA ASP A 552 -10.04 -37.35 42.03
C ASP A 552 -8.91 -38.36 42.29
N ARG A 553 -8.10 -38.11 43.33
CA ARG A 553 -6.94 -38.93 43.74
C ARG A 553 -7.33 -40.36 44.14
N LYS A 554 -8.60 -40.61 44.48
CA LYS A 554 -9.10 -41.94 44.86
C LYS A 554 -9.49 -42.77 43.63
N ARG A 555 -9.87 -42.11 42.53
CA ARG A 555 -10.26 -42.76 41.28
C ARG A 555 -9.08 -43.04 40.35
N GLN A 556 -8.17 -42.08 40.19
CA GLN A 556 -6.98 -42.19 39.34
C GLN A 556 -5.86 -41.36 39.97
N LYS A 557 -4.64 -41.89 40.07
CA LYS A 557 -3.51 -41.20 40.72
C LYS A 557 -2.45 -40.69 39.75
N ILE A 558 -2.37 -41.31 38.57
CA ILE A 558 -1.35 -41.09 37.56
C ILE A 558 -2.06 -41.02 36.21
N TYR A 559 -1.74 -40.00 35.43
CA TYR A 559 -2.21 -39.81 34.06
C TYR A 559 -0.99 -39.60 33.17
N ASP A 560 -0.53 -40.65 32.52
CA ASP A 560 0.49 -40.54 31.48
C ASP A 560 -0.17 -39.95 30.23
N ILE A 561 0.36 -38.81 29.75
CA ILE A 561 -0.11 -38.12 28.56
C ILE A 561 1.07 -37.82 27.62
N ARG A 562 0.82 -37.99 26.32
CA ARG A 562 1.78 -37.66 25.27
C ARG A 562 1.37 -36.36 24.59
N ILE A 563 2.27 -35.39 24.59
CA ILE A 563 2.12 -34.10 23.93
C ILE A 563 2.97 -34.10 22.68
N GLU A 564 2.35 -33.83 21.54
CA GLU A 564 3.04 -33.65 20.26
C GLU A 564 3.22 -32.16 20.00
N ALA A 565 4.47 -31.73 19.82
CA ALA A 565 4.79 -30.46 19.17
C ALA A 565 4.98 -30.75 17.67
N TYR A 566 4.31 -30.01 16.81
CA TYR A 566 4.40 -30.13 15.37
C TYR A 566 4.40 -28.75 14.74
N ASP A 567 5.16 -28.56 13.67
CA ASP A 567 5.23 -27.27 12.97
C ASP A 567 4.01 -27.03 12.04
N LEU A 568 4.08 -25.97 11.22
CA LEU A 568 3.14 -25.70 10.13
C LEU A 568 3.85 -25.71 8.77
N GLY A 569 4.92 -26.50 8.67
CA GLY A 569 5.80 -26.66 7.54
C GLY A 569 5.17 -27.28 6.30
N VAL A 570 5.78 -26.97 5.17
CA VAL A 570 5.41 -27.46 3.83
C VAL A 570 6.70 -27.95 3.16
N PRO A 571 6.75 -29.15 2.55
CA PRO A 571 5.63 -29.99 2.09
C PRO A 571 5.01 -30.91 3.14
N THR A 572 5.71 -31.21 4.23
CA THR A 572 5.23 -32.10 5.30
C THR A 572 5.63 -31.53 6.65
N PRO A 573 4.70 -31.35 7.59
CA PRO A 573 5.07 -30.85 8.90
C PRO A 573 5.82 -31.93 9.70
N LEU A 574 6.92 -31.54 10.33
CA LEU A 574 7.69 -32.37 11.24
C LEU A 574 7.11 -32.27 12.67
N SER A 575 7.47 -33.23 13.53
CA SER A 575 6.97 -33.27 14.89
C SER A 575 7.88 -34.04 15.85
N SER A 576 7.76 -33.73 17.14
CA SER A 576 8.34 -34.49 18.23
C SER A 576 7.33 -34.77 19.34
N ASP A 577 7.62 -35.78 20.15
CA ASP A 577 6.75 -36.24 21.24
C ASP A 577 7.41 -36.03 22.62
N LEU A 578 6.68 -35.36 23.51
CA LEU A 578 6.98 -35.25 24.93
C LEU A 578 6.03 -36.16 25.72
N ASP A 579 6.58 -37.19 26.35
CA ASP A 579 5.88 -37.96 27.38
C ASP A 579 5.95 -37.22 28.72
N LEU A 580 4.78 -36.93 29.29
CA LEU A 580 4.58 -36.23 30.57
C LEU A 580 3.71 -37.09 31.50
N THR A 581 4.24 -37.45 32.67
CA THR A 581 3.48 -38.18 33.69
C THR A 581 2.85 -37.19 34.65
N VAL A 582 1.52 -37.10 34.67
CA VAL A 582 0.79 -36.22 35.62
C VAL A 582 0.41 -37.03 36.86
N TYR A 583 0.96 -36.65 38.02
CA TYR A 583 0.72 -37.28 39.32
C TYR A 583 -0.18 -36.40 40.18
N ILE A 584 -1.29 -36.96 40.70
CA ILE A 584 -2.19 -36.22 41.59
C ILE A 584 -1.68 -36.30 43.03
N THR A 585 -1.21 -35.16 43.53
CA THR A 585 -0.83 -35.00 44.94
C THR A 585 -2.06 -34.78 45.81
N ASN A 586 -1.93 -35.11 47.10
CA ASN A 586 -2.80 -34.52 48.11
C ASN A 586 -2.56 -33.00 48.16
N ILE A 587 -3.47 -32.24 48.75
CA ILE A 587 -3.22 -30.82 49.03
C ILE A 587 -2.65 -30.70 50.43
N ASN A 588 -1.56 -29.94 50.61
CA ASN A 588 -1.28 -29.37 51.93
C ASN A 588 -2.22 -28.17 52.11
N ASP A 589 -3.35 -28.41 52.77
CA ASP A 589 -4.37 -27.39 53.09
C ASP A 589 -4.06 -26.65 54.41
N TYR A 590 -2.91 -26.93 55.05
CA TYR A 590 -2.62 -26.50 56.43
C TYR A 590 -1.45 -25.51 56.51
N ARG A 591 -1.61 -24.54 57.41
CA ARG A 591 -0.61 -23.51 57.73
C ARG A 591 0.10 -23.91 59.02
N PRO A 592 1.37 -23.51 59.27
CA PRO A 592 2.09 -23.86 60.48
C PRO A 592 1.38 -23.30 61.72
N GLN A 593 0.68 -24.18 62.43
CA GLN A 593 -0.24 -23.83 63.51
C GLN A 593 0.47 -23.86 64.87
N PHE A 594 0.31 -22.80 65.65
CA PHE A 594 0.60 -22.87 67.09
C PHE A 594 -0.54 -23.63 67.80
N LEU A 595 -0.18 -24.58 68.68
CA LEU A 595 -1.16 -25.34 69.46
C LEU A 595 -1.78 -24.54 70.63
N VAL A 596 -1.34 -23.30 70.83
CA VAL A 596 -1.78 -22.39 71.89
C VAL A 596 -1.74 -20.95 71.38
N ASP A 597 -2.77 -20.16 71.68
CA ASP A 597 -2.85 -18.75 71.29
C ASP A 597 -1.96 -17.85 72.17
N GLU A 598 -1.64 -18.33 73.38
CA GLU A 598 -0.88 -17.63 74.40
C GLU A 598 0.13 -18.57 75.08
N PHE A 599 1.38 -18.11 75.24
CA PHE A 599 2.48 -18.83 75.86
C PHE A 599 3.21 -17.92 76.86
N MET A 600 3.38 -18.38 78.09
CA MET A 600 4.01 -17.60 79.16
C MET A 600 5.49 -17.99 79.31
N VAL A 601 6.38 -16.99 79.33
CA VAL A 601 7.82 -17.18 79.58
C VAL A 601 8.27 -16.34 80.76
N ASN A 602 9.10 -16.91 81.62
CA ASN A 602 9.63 -16.20 82.79
C ASN A 602 11.08 -15.77 82.54
N PHE A 603 11.45 -14.57 82.97
CA PHE A 603 12.84 -14.12 83.08
C PHE A 603 13.07 -13.55 84.48
N THR A 604 14.23 -13.81 85.07
CA THR A 604 14.63 -13.19 86.34
C THR A 604 15.17 -11.78 86.07
N GLU A 605 14.83 -10.82 86.93
CA GLU A 605 15.38 -9.47 86.83
C GLU A 605 16.86 -9.36 87.22
N ASN A 606 17.45 -8.20 86.96
CA ASN A 606 18.85 -7.86 87.24
C ASN A 606 19.91 -8.78 86.57
N LYS A 607 19.51 -9.86 85.86
CA LYS A 607 20.39 -10.73 85.07
C LYS A 607 21.05 -9.99 83.91
N LEU A 608 22.20 -10.51 83.47
CA LEU A 608 22.91 -10.01 82.30
C LEU A 608 22.14 -10.36 81.00
N ALA A 609 22.24 -9.47 80.01
CA ALA A 609 21.66 -9.69 78.68
C ALA A 609 22.14 -11.02 78.07
N GLY A 610 21.21 -11.80 77.52
CA GLY A 610 21.48 -13.11 76.91
C GLY A 610 21.86 -14.23 77.89
N ALA A 611 21.94 -13.98 79.20
CA ALA A 611 22.26 -15.02 80.20
C ALA A 611 21.09 -15.98 80.46
N GLU A 612 19.85 -15.53 80.24
CA GLU A 612 18.66 -16.37 80.25
C GLU A 612 18.09 -16.49 78.83
N ILE A 613 17.66 -17.70 78.48
CA ILE A 613 17.35 -18.13 77.12
C ILE A 613 16.08 -18.96 77.18
N GLN A 614 14.99 -18.46 76.60
CA GLN A 614 13.69 -19.13 76.60
C GLN A 614 13.35 -19.65 75.21
N LYS A 615 13.01 -20.93 75.08
CA LYS A 615 12.55 -21.50 73.81
C LYS A 615 11.02 -21.42 73.73
N LEU A 616 10.52 -20.99 72.57
CA LEU A 616 9.11 -20.95 72.23
C LEU A 616 8.59 -22.35 71.82
N PRO A 617 7.25 -22.60 71.88
CA PRO A 617 6.67 -23.84 71.38
C PRO A 617 6.92 -23.99 69.88
N ASN A 618 7.14 -25.23 69.44
CA ASN A 618 7.10 -25.55 68.02
C ASN A 618 5.65 -25.46 67.50
N THR A 619 5.50 -24.97 66.28
CA THR A 619 4.32 -25.10 65.42
C THR A 619 4.22 -26.53 64.90
N ILE A 620 2.99 -27.00 64.65
CA ILE A 620 2.75 -28.25 63.90
C ILE A 620 2.28 -27.90 62.49
N ASP A 621 2.90 -28.53 61.50
CA ASP A 621 2.31 -28.77 60.18
C ASP A 621 1.72 -30.19 60.20
N ARG A 622 0.56 -30.39 59.58
CA ARG A 622 -0.15 -31.68 59.57
C ARG A 622 0.33 -32.65 58.48
N ASP A 623 1.14 -32.18 57.53
CA ASP A 623 1.60 -32.98 56.39
C ASP A 623 2.74 -33.96 56.69
N GLU A 624 3.29 -33.95 57.92
CA GLU A 624 4.41 -34.81 58.39
C GLU A 624 4.08 -36.33 58.42
N LEU A 625 2.93 -36.76 57.88
CA LEU A 625 2.46 -38.15 57.79
C LEU A 625 2.26 -38.69 56.36
N GLU A 626 2.27 -37.87 55.30
CA GLU A 626 2.17 -38.36 53.89
C GLU A 626 3.29 -37.85 52.95
N PHE A 627 4.23 -37.02 53.40
CA PHE A 627 5.19 -36.34 52.51
C PHE A 627 6.62 -36.95 52.51
N GLU A 628 7.02 -37.59 51.41
CA GLU A 628 8.41 -38.07 51.18
C GLU A 628 9.33 -36.94 50.67
N GLY A 629 9.59 -35.94 51.52
CA GLY A 629 10.49 -34.82 51.20
C GLY A 629 11.10 -34.16 52.44
N PRO A 630 12.17 -33.36 52.28
CA PRO A 630 12.73 -32.61 53.41
C PRO A 630 11.72 -31.55 53.90
N PRO A 631 11.51 -31.40 55.21
CA PRO A 631 10.52 -30.46 55.74
C PRO A 631 10.89 -29.00 55.46
N THR A 632 9.87 -28.17 55.25
CA THR A 632 10.02 -26.72 55.02
C THR A 632 10.53 -26.02 56.29
N PRO A 633 11.49 -25.08 56.18
CA PRO A 633 12.03 -24.39 57.35
C PRO A 633 11.07 -23.31 57.86
N ILE A 634 10.43 -23.54 59.00
CA ILE A 634 9.52 -22.56 59.63
C ILE A 634 10.32 -21.52 60.43
N CYS A 635 10.10 -20.23 60.15
CA CYS A 635 10.73 -19.09 60.82
C CYS A 635 9.75 -18.28 61.68
N TYR A 636 10.19 -17.82 62.86
CA TYR A 636 9.40 -16.98 63.75
C TYR A 636 9.90 -15.53 63.82
N TYR A 637 8.98 -14.57 63.75
CA TYR A 637 9.27 -13.14 63.80
C TYR A 637 8.42 -12.42 64.85
N ILE A 638 9.02 -11.49 65.61
CA ILE A 638 8.27 -10.59 66.50
C ILE A 638 7.61 -9.51 65.63
N ILE A 639 6.28 -9.44 65.64
CA ILE A 639 5.48 -8.48 64.85
C ILE A 639 5.01 -7.26 65.65
N ALA A 640 4.97 -7.34 66.99
CA ALA A 640 4.70 -6.22 67.89
C ALA A 640 5.17 -6.47 69.34
N GLY A 641 5.15 -5.42 70.17
CA GLY A 641 5.38 -5.48 71.62
C GLY A 641 6.82 -5.23 72.11
N ASN A 642 7.80 -5.19 71.20
CA ASN A 642 9.23 -5.05 71.52
C ASN A 642 9.77 -3.62 71.29
N GLU A 643 8.97 -2.59 71.55
CA GLU A 643 9.25 -1.19 71.14
C GLU A 643 10.59 -0.65 71.67
N ASN A 644 11.00 -1.07 72.87
CA ASN A 644 12.26 -0.68 73.50
C ASN A 644 13.46 -1.58 73.10
N ASN A 645 13.28 -2.51 72.15
CA ASN A 645 14.24 -3.56 71.78
C ASN A 645 14.83 -4.25 73.01
N LEU A 646 13.96 -4.72 73.92
CA LEU A 646 14.32 -5.43 75.17
C LEU A 646 14.59 -6.92 74.95
N PHE A 647 13.98 -7.49 73.89
CA PHE A 647 14.08 -8.89 73.54
C PHE A 647 14.61 -9.08 72.12
N THR A 648 15.20 -10.24 71.86
CA THR A 648 15.60 -10.70 70.53
C THR A 648 15.15 -12.14 70.33
N LEU A 649 14.54 -12.41 69.18
CA LEU A 649 14.11 -13.75 68.76
C LEU A 649 15.02 -14.23 67.63
N ASN A 650 15.59 -15.43 67.75
CA ASN A 650 16.30 -16.06 66.65
C ASN A 650 15.28 -16.79 65.73
N PRO A 651 15.13 -16.39 64.45
CA PRO A 651 14.03 -16.87 63.62
C PRO A 651 14.09 -18.36 63.30
N HIS A 652 15.30 -18.94 63.16
CA HIS A 652 15.49 -20.37 62.86
C HIS A 652 15.62 -21.27 64.09
N LYS A 653 15.90 -20.71 65.27
CA LYS A 653 16.07 -21.48 66.52
C LYS A 653 14.88 -21.36 67.48
N HIS A 654 13.92 -20.48 67.18
CA HIS A 654 12.72 -20.22 67.98
C HIS A 654 13.03 -19.88 69.45
N VAL A 655 14.12 -19.15 69.64
CA VAL A 655 14.70 -18.82 70.96
C VAL A 655 14.65 -17.32 71.20
N LEU A 656 14.03 -16.94 72.32
CA LEU A 656 13.89 -15.58 72.84
C LEU A 656 14.95 -15.32 73.92
N THR A 657 15.67 -14.20 73.80
CA THR A 657 16.67 -13.73 74.76
C THR A 657 16.48 -12.26 75.10
N THR A 658 16.98 -11.82 76.26
CA THR A 658 17.01 -10.41 76.65
C THR A 658 18.24 -9.69 76.09
N THR A 659 18.07 -8.44 75.64
CA THR A 659 19.15 -7.57 75.13
C THR A 659 19.71 -6.62 76.22
N LYS A 660 18.93 -6.41 77.28
CA LYS A 660 19.16 -5.48 78.39
C LYS A 660 18.76 -6.19 79.69
N ARG A 661 19.13 -5.62 80.84
CA ARG A 661 18.62 -6.09 82.14
C ARG A 661 17.13 -5.75 82.24
N LEU A 662 16.35 -6.64 82.86
CA LEU A 662 14.96 -6.39 83.27
C LEU A 662 14.93 -5.93 84.74
N ASP A 663 13.83 -5.27 85.08
CA ASP A 663 13.56 -4.48 86.29
C ASP A 663 12.03 -4.53 86.47
N ARG A 664 11.56 -5.28 87.46
CA ARG A 664 10.15 -5.67 87.64
C ARG A 664 9.34 -4.56 88.31
N GLU A 665 9.95 -3.82 89.23
CA GLU A 665 9.37 -2.66 89.92
C GLU A 665 8.97 -1.59 88.90
N ARG A 666 9.75 -1.48 87.81
CA ARG A 666 9.40 -0.68 86.64
C ARG A 666 8.42 -1.37 85.68
N GLN A 667 8.64 -2.65 85.34
CA GLN A 667 7.73 -3.38 84.46
C GLN A 667 7.72 -4.89 84.73
N GLN A 668 6.74 -5.35 85.51
CA GLN A 668 6.53 -6.76 85.86
C GLN A 668 6.26 -7.71 84.68
N SER A 669 5.74 -7.22 83.55
CA SER A 669 5.43 -8.05 82.38
C SER A 669 5.44 -7.29 81.04
N HIS A 670 5.74 -8.02 79.97
CA HIS A 670 5.71 -7.54 78.59
C HIS A 670 4.90 -8.50 77.72
N LEU A 671 4.05 -7.97 76.84
CA LEU A 671 3.34 -8.76 75.84
C LEU A 671 4.05 -8.62 74.48
N LEU A 672 4.50 -9.73 73.91
CA LEU A 672 5.05 -9.80 72.57
C LEU A 672 4.05 -10.51 71.64
N LEU A 673 3.91 -10.03 70.40
CA LEU A 673 3.20 -10.75 69.35
C LEU A 673 4.23 -11.36 68.40
N ILE A 674 4.08 -12.66 68.12
CA ILE A 674 5.00 -13.43 67.28
C ILE A 674 4.19 -14.10 66.17
N LYS A 675 4.75 -14.17 64.95
CA LYS A 675 4.14 -14.87 63.82
C LYS A 675 5.09 -15.91 63.21
N ALA A 676 4.56 -17.08 62.88
CA ALA A 676 5.22 -18.12 62.13
C ALA A 676 5.03 -17.94 60.62
N THR A 677 6.04 -18.32 59.84
CA THR A 677 6.01 -18.32 58.37
C THR A 677 7.03 -19.32 57.81
N GLU A 678 6.69 -19.99 56.70
CA GLU A 678 7.66 -20.78 55.92
C GLU A 678 8.59 -19.89 55.08
N ASN A 679 8.16 -18.66 54.75
CA ASN A 679 8.99 -17.72 54.01
C ASN A 679 9.97 -17.02 54.96
N CYS A 680 11.07 -17.72 55.28
CA CYS A 680 12.18 -17.18 56.06
C CYS A 680 12.87 -15.96 55.43
N SER A 681 12.74 -15.73 54.11
CA SER A 681 13.52 -14.71 53.38
C SER A 681 13.01 -13.28 53.55
N SER A 682 11.74 -13.10 53.92
CA SER A 682 11.13 -11.78 54.13
C SER A 682 10.38 -11.73 55.45
N ALA A 683 10.77 -10.83 56.35
CA ALA A 683 10.06 -10.62 57.60
C ALA A 683 8.62 -10.13 57.33
N PRO A 684 7.60 -10.66 58.03
CA PRO A 684 6.22 -10.21 57.89
C PRO A 684 6.06 -8.75 58.35
N LEU A 685 5.07 -8.06 57.77
CA LEU A 685 4.71 -6.69 58.17
C LEU A 685 4.38 -6.64 59.66
N MET A 686 4.89 -5.61 60.35
CA MET A 686 4.52 -5.38 61.75
C MET A 686 3.03 -5.06 61.86
N ASN A 687 2.36 -5.78 62.77
CA ASN A 687 0.94 -5.65 63.02
C ASN A 687 0.71 -5.63 64.54
N SER A 688 0.14 -4.54 65.05
CA SER A 688 -0.08 -4.31 66.48
C SER A 688 -1.34 -5.00 67.03
N PHE A 689 -2.20 -5.55 66.15
CA PHE A 689 -3.40 -6.26 66.53
C PHE A 689 -3.20 -7.78 66.42
N PHE A 690 -3.48 -8.51 67.49
CA PHE A 690 -3.52 -9.98 67.47
C PHE A 690 -4.84 -10.47 66.90
N ASP A 691 -4.79 -11.31 65.88
CA ASP A 691 -5.97 -11.94 65.31
C ASP A 691 -6.16 -13.35 65.89
N ALA A 692 -7.25 -13.55 66.64
CA ALA A 692 -7.60 -14.84 67.24
C ALA A 692 -8.23 -15.83 66.25
N THR A 693 -8.19 -15.53 64.95
CA THR A 693 -8.53 -16.44 63.84
C THR A 693 -7.34 -16.74 62.92
N ASP A 694 -6.15 -16.24 63.25
CA ASP A 694 -4.90 -16.50 62.53
C ASP A 694 -3.98 -17.40 63.37
N ASP A 695 -4.22 -18.71 63.28
CA ASP A 695 -3.49 -19.80 63.96
C ASP A 695 -1.95 -19.78 63.76
N THR A 696 -1.42 -18.90 62.89
CA THR A 696 0.00 -18.63 62.71
C THR A 696 0.58 -17.58 63.67
N GLN A 697 -0.25 -16.94 64.51
CA GLN A 697 0.14 -15.96 65.52
C GLN A 697 0.21 -16.56 66.93
N LEU A 698 1.09 -16.01 67.77
CA LEU A 698 1.26 -16.37 69.17
C LEU A 698 1.44 -15.13 70.04
N LYS A 699 0.64 -14.99 71.10
CA LYS A 699 0.95 -14.08 72.22
C LYS A 699 2.02 -14.71 73.09
N VAL A 700 3.15 -14.03 73.28
CA VAL A 700 4.13 -14.42 74.30
C VAL A 700 4.08 -13.42 75.43
N LEU A 701 3.53 -13.84 76.56
CA LEU A 701 3.51 -13.07 77.80
C LEU A 701 4.80 -13.32 78.56
N VAL A 702 5.70 -12.34 78.54
CA VAL A 702 6.91 -12.32 79.34
C VAL A 702 6.56 -11.84 80.74
N ASN A 703 6.86 -12.65 81.75
CA ASN A 703 6.68 -12.32 83.17
C ASN A 703 8.06 -12.21 83.85
N VAL A 704 8.26 -11.17 84.67
CA VAL A 704 9.53 -10.89 85.33
C VAL A 704 9.50 -11.39 86.77
N ILE A 705 10.45 -12.24 87.15
CA ILE A 705 10.55 -12.83 88.50
C ILE A 705 11.27 -11.87 89.44
N ASP A 706 10.54 -11.55 90.51
CA ASP A 706 10.90 -10.77 91.71
C ASP A 706 12.14 -11.31 92.46
N VAL A 707 13.08 -10.42 92.73
CA VAL A 707 14.29 -10.63 93.54
C VAL A 707 14.32 -9.59 94.65
N ASN A 708 14.53 -10.02 95.90
CA ASN A 708 14.59 -9.10 97.04
C ASN A 708 15.78 -8.13 96.93
N ASP A 709 15.51 -6.89 96.54
CA ASP A 709 16.48 -5.79 96.56
C ASP A 709 15.95 -4.48 97.17
N ASN A 710 14.65 -4.39 97.53
CA ASN A 710 14.06 -3.24 98.21
C ASN A 710 13.84 -3.51 99.72
N PRO A 711 14.18 -2.55 100.61
CA PRO A 711 13.93 -2.69 102.04
C PRO A 711 12.52 -2.21 102.45
N PRO A 712 11.89 -2.83 103.47
CA PRO A 712 10.63 -2.35 104.04
C PRO A 712 10.84 -1.00 104.73
N LYS A 713 9.84 -0.13 104.66
CA LYS A 713 9.96 1.29 105.05
C LYS A 713 8.74 1.76 105.80
N PHE A 714 8.92 2.36 106.99
CA PHE A 714 7.78 2.91 107.73
C PHE A 714 7.14 4.11 107.02
N VAL A 715 5.80 4.15 107.00
CA VAL A 715 5.01 5.26 106.42
C VAL A 715 5.31 6.58 107.15
N HIS A 716 5.56 6.51 108.47
CA HIS A 716 5.97 7.65 109.30
C HIS A 716 7.15 7.26 110.20
N ARG A 717 8.07 8.20 110.47
CA ARG A 717 9.21 7.97 111.38
C ARG A 717 8.82 8.03 112.87
N VAL A 718 7.71 8.69 113.17
CA VAL A 718 7.16 8.88 114.51
C VAL A 718 5.65 8.64 114.46
N PHE A 719 5.12 7.84 115.38
CA PHE A 719 3.69 7.62 115.58
C PHE A 719 3.27 8.16 116.95
N THR A 720 2.09 8.77 117.03
CA THR A 720 1.52 9.41 118.22
C THR A 720 0.07 9.01 118.39
N GLY A 721 -0.32 8.46 119.54
CA GLY A 721 -1.70 8.02 119.80
C GLY A 721 -2.20 8.34 121.20
N GLY A 722 -3.45 8.79 121.31
CA GLY A 722 -4.17 8.89 122.59
C GLY A 722 -4.92 7.61 122.92
N VAL A 723 -5.09 7.32 124.21
CA VAL A 723 -5.99 6.27 124.72
C VAL A 723 -6.75 6.81 125.93
N SER A 724 -8.07 6.60 125.97
CA SER A 724 -8.92 7.13 127.04
C SER A 724 -8.89 6.22 128.28
N THR A 725 -9.08 6.80 129.46
CA THR A 725 -9.37 6.05 130.69
C THR A 725 -10.66 5.23 130.64
N ALA A 726 -11.52 5.43 129.63
CA ALA A 726 -12.70 4.59 129.36
C ALA A 726 -12.44 3.42 128.38
N THR A 727 -11.19 3.23 127.93
CA THR A 727 -10.84 2.21 126.93
C THR A 727 -10.52 0.86 127.58
N ALA A 728 -11.32 -0.17 127.31
CA ALA A 728 -11.18 -1.51 127.92
C ALA A 728 -9.88 -2.24 127.56
N PHE A 729 -9.41 -3.10 128.47
CA PHE A 729 -8.28 -4.03 128.22
C PHE A 729 -8.39 -4.78 126.88
N GLY A 730 -7.27 -4.88 126.15
CA GLY A 730 -7.16 -5.69 124.94
C GLY A 730 -7.61 -5.00 123.64
N THR A 731 -8.01 -3.73 123.68
CA THR A 731 -8.29 -2.95 122.46
C THR A 731 -7.02 -2.67 121.65
N ASN A 732 -7.09 -2.86 120.32
CA ASN A 732 -6.17 -2.19 119.39
C ASN A 732 -6.65 -0.74 119.20
N PHE A 733 -5.77 0.25 119.34
CA PHE A 733 -6.13 1.67 119.17
C PHE A 733 -5.18 2.46 118.25
N MET A 734 -4.05 1.89 117.85
CA MET A 734 -3.09 2.50 116.92
C MET A 734 -2.43 1.41 116.07
N GLU A 735 -1.94 1.76 114.88
CA GLU A 735 -1.27 0.83 113.95
C GLU A 735 0.01 1.45 113.38
N VAL A 736 1.11 0.70 113.44
CA VAL A 736 2.45 1.15 113.07
C VAL A 736 2.83 0.51 111.73
N LYS A 737 2.39 1.11 110.62
CA LYS A 737 2.50 0.52 109.27
C LYS A 737 3.83 0.85 108.57
N ALA A 738 4.42 -0.18 107.97
CA ALA A 738 5.46 -0.09 106.95
C ALA A 738 4.96 -0.67 105.61
N GLU A 739 5.66 -0.32 104.54
CA GLU A 739 5.39 -0.73 103.16
C GLU A 739 6.70 -1.13 102.47
N ASP A 740 6.61 -2.02 101.49
CA ASP A 740 7.74 -2.66 100.81
C ASP A 740 7.40 -2.74 99.30
N ALA A 741 8.41 -2.72 98.43
CA ALA A 741 8.25 -2.60 96.98
C ALA A 741 8.36 -3.93 96.22
N ASP A 742 9.02 -4.92 96.83
CA ASP A 742 9.09 -6.30 96.33
C ASP A 742 7.69 -6.98 96.35
N THR A 743 7.60 -8.27 96.01
CA THR A 743 6.31 -8.99 96.04
C THR A 743 6.33 -10.38 96.67
N GLY A 744 5.12 -10.89 96.95
CA GLY A 744 4.89 -12.26 97.41
C GLY A 744 5.45 -12.54 98.81
N LYS A 745 6.64 -13.15 98.87
CA LYS A 745 7.34 -13.44 100.13
C LYS A 745 8.25 -12.31 100.55
N ASN A 746 8.93 -11.69 99.58
CA ASN A 746 10.02 -10.75 99.82
C ASN A 746 9.49 -9.56 100.64
N ALA A 747 8.45 -8.89 100.13
CA ALA A 747 7.68 -7.85 100.81
C ALA A 747 6.85 -8.28 102.06
N LYS A 748 7.02 -9.48 102.65
CA LYS A 748 6.28 -9.88 103.86
C LYS A 748 6.93 -9.33 105.14
N ILE A 749 6.53 -8.11 105.49
CA ILE A 749 6.94 -7.40 106.71
C ILE A 749 6.48 -8.11 107.99
N SER A 750 7.34 -8.08 109.02
CA SER A 750 7.09 -8.45 110.41
C SER A 750 7.49 -7.33 111.36
N TYR A 751 6.62 -7.02 112.34
CA TYR A 751 6.82 -5.93 113.30
C TYR A 751 7.31 -6.43 114.67
N TYR A 752 8.21 -5.68 115.32
CA TYR A 752 8.73 -6.02 116.65
C TYR A 752 8.94 -4.77 117.51
N LEU A 753 8.53 -4.82 118.79
CA LEU A 753 8.84 -3.75 119.76
C LEU A 753 10.32 -3.86 120.20
N ILE A 754 11.07 -2.78 120.09
CA ILE A 754 12.46 -2.66 120.56
C ILE A 754 12.51 -1.92 121.90
N GLY A 755 13.25 -2.49 122.84
CA GLY A 755 13.57 -1.87 124.13
C GLY A 755 12.52 -2.13 125.22
N ARG A 756 12.60 -1.34 126.30
CA ARG A 756 11.54 -1.26 127.31
C ARG A 756 10.71 -0.01 127.04
N ILE A 757 9.40 -0.11 127.21
CA ILE A 757 8.50 1.04 127.18
C ILE A 757 8.90 1.96 128.33
N GLN A 758 9.40 3.15 128.01
CA GLN A 758 9.66 4.20 128.98
C GLN A 758 8.32 4.80 129.40
N MET A 759 8.19 5.17 130.67
CA MET A 759 6.99 5.79 131.23
C MET A 759 7.39 7.07 131.96
N THR A 760 6.73 8.19 131.67
CA THR A 760 6.94 9.46 132.37
C THR A 760 5.60 10.13 132.65
N SER A 761 5.61 11.11 133.57
CA SER A 761 4.41 11.87 133.97
C SER A 761 3.22 10.98 134.41
N THR A 762 3.50 9.81 134.96
CA THR A 762 2.51 8.80 135.35
C THR A 762 1.96 9.01 136.76
N GLU A 763 0.63 8.95 136.91
CA GLU A 763 -0.05 8.82 138.20
C GLU A 763 -1.02 7.63 138.16
N GLY A 764 -1.03 6.82 139.21
CA GLY A 764 -1.87 5.62 139.36
C GLY A 764 -1.33 4.33 138.73
N LEU A 765 -0.21 4.37 137.99
CA LEU A 765 0.33 3.21 137.26
C LEU A 765 1.37 2.36 138.02
N GLU A 766 1.66 2.71 139.28
CA GLU A 766 2.79 2.14 140.06
C GLU A 766 2.77 0.61 140.23
N ASN A 767 1.60 -0.02 140.16
CA ASN A 767 1.42 -1.47 140.34
C ASN A 767 1.54 -2.30 139.05
N LEU A 768 1.91 -1.71 137.90
CA LEU A 768 1.96 -2.42 136.61
C LEU A 768 3.24 -3.25 136.41
N HIS A 769 3.18 -4.53 136.77
CA HIS A 769 4.26 -5.51 136.54
C HIS A 769 4.32 -6.08 135.09
N ARG A 770 3.49 -5.60 134.16
CA ARG A 770 3.45 -6.03 132.75
C ARG A 770 3.67 -4.82 131.83
N PRO A 771 4.28 -4.99 130.64
CA PRO A 771 4.40 -3.91 129.67
C PRO A 771 2.99 -3.40 129.28
N PRO A 772 2.71 -2.09 129.32
CA PRO A 772 1.36 -1.56 129.14
C PRO A 772 0.81 -1.71 127.72
N PHE A 773 1.67 -1.98 126.73
CA PHE A 773 1.30 -2.17 125.33
C PHE A 773 1.98 -3.40 124.72
N ILE A 774 1.32 -3.99 123.72
CA ILE A 774 1.82 -5.09 122.90
C ILE A 774 1.70 -4.69 121.42
N VAL A 775 2.76 -4.85 120.64
CA VAL A 775 2.72 -4.67 119.17
C VAL A 775 2.49 -6.02 118.50
N LYS A 776 1.46 -6.14 117.66
CA LYS A 776 1.12 -7.37 116.95
C LYS A 776 2.05 -7.58 115.74
N LYS A 777 2.81 -8.68 115.75
CA LYS A 777 3.86 -8.96 114.75
C LYS A 777 3.40 -8.90 113.30
N GLU A 778 2.18 -9.33 112.99
CA GLU A 778 1.71 -9.44 111.60
C GLU A 778 1.00 -8.19 111.06
N SER A 779 0.55 -7.27 111.93
CA SER A 779 -0.19 -6.06 111.50
C SER A 779 0.39 -4.74 112.01
N GLY A 780 1.38 -4.76 112.91
CA GLY A 780 1.91 -3.54 113.53
C GLY A 780 0.93 -2.86 114.50
N ALA A 781 -0.24 -3.45 114.77
CA ALA A 781 -1.25 -2.88 115.65
C ALA A 781 -0.81 -2.90 117.12
N VAL A 782 -0.93 -1.76 117.78
CA VAL A 782 -0.63 -1.56 119.19
C VAL A 782 -1.89 -1.83 120.02
N GLN A 783 -1.77 -2.79 120.94
CA GLN A 783 -2.84 -3.27 121.80
C GLN A 783 -2.60 -2.86 123.25
N LEU A 784 -3.65 -2.37 123.91
CA LEU A 784 -3.65 -2.02 125.33
C LEU A 784 -3.62 -3.29 126.20
N ASN A 785 -2.66 -3.37 127.14
CA ASN A 785 -2.38 -4.56 127.96
C ASN A 785 -2.60 -4.33 129.47
N PHE A 786 -3.37 -3.30 129.84
CA PHE A 786 -3.93 -3.09 131.17
C PHE A 786 -5.35 -2.53 131.05
N ASP A 787 -6.05 -2.36 132.18
CA ASP A 787 -7.40 -1.80 132.25
C ASP A 787 -7.33 -0.42 132.95
N PRO A 788 -7.39 0.70 132.21
CA PRO A 788 -7.31 2.04 132.77
C PRO A 788 -8.44 2.32 133.77
N GLN A 789 -8.11 3.05 134.84
CA GLN A 789 -9.09 3.47 135.85
C GLN A 789 -9.22 5.00 135.85
N TYR A 790 -10.38 5.49 136.28
CA TYR A 790 -10.67 6.92 136.36
C TYR A 790 -9.61 7.66 137.21
N GLY A 791 -9.00 8.70 136.64
CA GLY A 791 -7.93 9.47 137.27
C GLY A 791 -6.50 9.00 136.98
N MET A 792 -6.29 7.85 136.32
CA MET A 792 -4.95 7.49 135.82
C MET A 792 -4.50 8.43 134.70
N LYS A 793 -3.22 8.81 134.68
CA LYS A 793 -2.58 9.56 133.58
C LYS A 793 -1.16 9.04 133.33
N GLY A 794 -0.62 9.24 132.13
CA GLY A 794 0.74 8.83 131.82
C GLY A 794 1.14 9.02 130.36
N TYR A 795 2.44 9.20 130.14
CA TYR A 795 3.10 9.25 128.83
C TYR A 795 4.01 8.03 128.65
N PHE A 796 4.07 7.50 127.43
CA PHE A 796 4.86 6.32 127.11
C PHE A 796 5.63 6.46 125.79
N ASP A 797 6.82 5.84 125.74
CA ASP A 797 7.77 5.96 124.62
C ASP A 797 8.48 4.61 124.37
N PHE A 798 8.48 4.15 123.11
CA PHE A 798 9.23 2.97 122.66
C PHE A 798 9.53 3.03 121.16
N MET A 799 10.33 2.08 120.65
CA MET A 799 10.61 1.93 119.21
C MET A 799 10.00 0.64 118.64
N VAL A 800 9.73 0.65 117.34
CA VAL A 800 9.23 -0.51 116.58
C VAL A 800 10.10 -0.72 115.35
N LEU A 801 10.48 -1.97 115.12
CA LEU A 801 11.18 -2.49 113.95
C LEU A 801 10.16 -3.01 112.94
N ALA A 802 10.39 -2.75 111.66
CA ALA A 802 9.85 -3.51 110.54
C ALA A 802 11.02 -4.30 109.92
N ASN A 803 10.84 -5.59 109.67
CA ASN A 803 11.81 -6.46 109.00
C ASN A 803 11.07 -7.37 108.02
N ASP A 804 11.60 -7.56 106.82
CA ASP A 804 11.00 -8.35 105.74
C ASP A 804 11.29 -9.86 105.90
N THR A 805 11.39 -10.62 104.80
CA THR A 805 11.91 -12.00 104.82
C THR A 805 13.35 -12.15 104.29
N GLY A 806 13.93 -11.15 103.63
CA GLY A 806 15.34 -11.12 103.24
C GLY A 806 16.32 -10.76 104.36
N GLY A 807 15.84 -10.07 105.40
CA GLY A 807 16.63 -9.50 106.49
C GLY A 807 16.86 -7.98 106.38
N LEU A 808 16.14 -7.31 105.48
CA LEU A 808 16.10 -5.86 105.31
C LEU A 808 15.11 -5.24 106.31
N GLN A 809 15.52 -4.16 106.96
CA GLN A 809 14.80 -3.62 108.12
C GLN A 809 14.84 -2.09 108.23
N ASP A 810 13.78 -1.53 108.82
CA ASP A 810 13.63 -0.10 109.12
C ASP A 810 13.04 0.11 110.53
N MET A 811 13.18 1.32 111.10
CA MET A 811 12.79 1.63 112.49
C MET A 811 11.97 2.92 112.60
N ALA A 812 10.96 2.91 113.47
CA ALA A 812 10.16 4.06 113.87
C ALA A 812 10.01 4.17 115.40
N ARG A 813 9.71 5.38 115.90
CA ARG A 813 9.43 5.64 117.32
C ARG A 813 7.94 5.87 117.57
N VAL A 814 7.46 5.49 118.74
CA VAL A 814 6.04 5.49 119.10
C VAL A 814 5.85 6.18 120.44
N PHE A 815 4.93 7.15 120.49
CA PHE A 815 4.53 7.89 121.67
C PHE A 815 3.05 7.67 121.97
N ILE A 816 2.71 7.47 123.25
CA ILE A 816 1.32 7.19 123.68
C ILE A 816 0.96 8.04 124.89
N TYR A 817 -0.27 8.58 124.89
CA TYR A 817 -0.80 9.44 125.95
C TYR A 817 -2.07 8.82 126.55
N LEU A 818 -2.11 8.63 127.87
CA LEU A 818 -3.31 8.21 128.60
C LEU A 818 -4.13 9.45 129.01
N LEU A 819 -5.31 9.58 128.42
CA LEU A 819 -6.19 10.75 128.50
C LEU A 819 -7.33 10.55 129.50
N ARG A 820 -7.65 11.58 130.28
CA ARG A 820 -8.93 11.66 130.98
C ARG A 820 -10.05 12.06 130.01
N GLU A 821 -11.32 11.81 130.36
CA GLU A 821 -12.44 12.14 129.48
C GLU A 821 -12.64 13.65 129.26
N ASP A 822 -12.27 14.48 130.25
CA ASP A 822 -12.35 15.93 130.25
C ASP A 822 -11.24 16.64 129.45
N GLN A 823 -10.21 15.90 129.00
CA GLN A 823 -9.02 16.46 128.33
C GLN A 823 -9.11 16.51 126.79
N ARG A 824 -10.30 16.29 126.20
CA ARG A 824 -10.49 16.26 124.74
C ARG A 824 -11.38 17.41 124.25
N VAL A 825 -10.92 18.08 123.20
CA VAL A 825 -11.65 19.13 122.48
C VAL A 825 -12.37 18.53 121.28
N ARG A 826 -13.61 18.99 121.02
CA ARG A 826 -14.45 18.59 119.91
C ARG A 826 -14.58 19.73 118.91
N PHE A 827 -14.02 19.55 117.71
CA PHE A 827 -14.23 20.42 116.56
C PHE A 827 -15.38 19.88 115.71
N VAL A 828 -16.39 20.69 115.44
CA VAL A 828 -17.50 20.31 114.56
C VAL A 828 -17.21 20.82 113.16
N LEU A 829 -16.98 19.91 112.21
CA LEU A 829 -16.58 20.22 110.83
C LEU A 829 -17.71 19.94 109.85
N ARG A 830 -17.96 20.83 108.87
CA ARG A 830 -18.93 20.57 107.79
C ARG A 830 -18.29 19.83 106.60
N GLN A 831 -17.67 18.70 106.88
CA GLN A 831 -17.15 17.75 105.88
C GLN A 831 -17.59 16.33 106.22
N ASN A 832 -17.63 15.45 105.21
CA ASN A 832 -17.87 14.02 105.43
C ASN A 832 -16.57 13.31 105.89
N PRO A 833 -16.66 12.18 106.62
CA PRO A 833 -15.47 11.51 107.13
C PRO A 833 -14.47 11.01 106.06
N PRO A 834 -14.88 10.50 104.88
CA PRO A 834 -13.95 10.12 103.81
C PRO A 834 -13.08 11.28 103.29
N GLU A 835 -13.68 12.44 102.99
CA GLU A 835 -12.94 13.62 102.54
C GLU A 835 -12.03 14.19 103.63
N LEU A 836 -12.48 14.15 104.88
CA LEU A 836 -11.69 14.61 106.02
C LEU A 836 -10.46 13.72 106.22
N ARG A 837 -10.60 12.38 106.14
CA ARG A 837 -9.48 11.42 106.27
C ARG A 837 -8.33 11.73 105.31
N ASN A 838 -8.63 12.08 104.06
CA ASN A 838 -7.60 12.37 103.05
C ASN A 838 -6.89 13.72 103.28
N ARG A 839 -7.43 14.61 104.12
CA ARG A 839 -6.87 15.94 104.43
C ARG A 839 -6.46 16.11 105.90
N ILE A 840 -6.59 15.07 106.74
CA ILE A 840 -6.47 15.17 108.19
C ILE A 840 -5.06 15.58 108.65
N GLU A 841 -4.03 15.15 107.93
CA GLU A 841 -2.63 15.53 108.19
C GLU A 841 -2.37 17.01 107.93
N MET A 842 -3.08 17.62 106.97
CA MET A 842 -2.98 19.05 106.68
C MET A 842 -3.64 19.88 107.80
N PHE A 843 -4.82 19.48 108.26
CA PHE A 843 -5.47 20.06 109.45
C PHE A 843 -4.57 19.99 110.68
N ARG A 844 -4.01 18.80 110.96
CA ARG A 844 -3.09 18.54 112.07
C ARG A 844 -1.83 19.41 112.00
N GLY A 845 -1.23 19.51 110.81
CA GLY A 845 -0.02 20.29 110.56
C GLY A 845 -0.22 21.79 110.76
N ILE A 846 -1.27 22.37 110.18
CA ILE A 846 -1.55 23.81 110.29
C ILE A 846 -1.93 24.19 111.73
N LEU A 847 -2.87 23.46 112.35
CA LEU A 847 -3.31 23.75 113.72
C LEU A 847 -2.16 23.62 114.73
N GLY A 848 -1.29 22.63 114.58
CA GLY A 848 -0.09 22.47 115.42
C GLY A 848 0.97 23.54 115.17
N ASN A 849 1.15 23.99 113.92
CA ASN A 849 2.09 25.06 113.61
C ASN A 849 1.64 26.43 114.15
N VAL A 850 0.33 26.72 114.11
CA VAL A 850 -0.24 27.98 114.62
C VAL A 850 -0.32 28.02 116.15
N THR A 851 -0.70 26.92 116.80
CA THR A 851 -0.77 26.84 118.27
C THR A 851 0.59 26.59 118.94
N GLY A 852 1.59 26.13 118.19
CA GLY A 852 2.90 25.70 118.71
C GLY A 852 2.88 24.34 119.43
N ALA A 853 1.70 23.74 119.60
CA ALA A 853 1.50 22.46 120.27
C ALA A 853 1.50 21.28 119.27
N ILE A 854 1.72 20.07 119.79
CA ILE A 854 1.54 18.83 119.04
C ILE A 854 0.05 18.48 119.08
N VAL A 855 -0.64 18.61 117.94
CA VAL A 855 -2.04 18.18 117.80
C VAL A 855 -2.06 16.68 117.56
N ASN A 856 -2.71 15.94 118.47
CA ASN A 856 -3.01 14.52 118.33
C ASN A 856 -4.52 14.37 118.08
N ILE A 857 -4.89 13.50 117.14
CA ILE A 857 -6.28 13.28 116.75
C ILE A 857 -6.69 11.89 117.23
N ASP A 858 -7.70 11.85 118.10
CA ASP A 858 -8.09 10.64 118.83
C ASP A 858 -9.20 9.87 118.11
N GLU A 859 -10.23 10.59 117.65
CA GLU A 859 -11.40 9.99 117.03
C GLU A 859 -12.12 10.99 116.12
N PHE A 860 -12.70 10.52 115.02
CA PHE A 860 -13.66 11.30 114.23
C PHE A 860 -14.98 10.53 114.12
N ARG A 861 -16.08 11.18 114.50
CA ARG A 861 -17.45 10.63 114.46
C ARG A 861 -18.30 11.44 113.51
N ILE A 862 -19.31 10.81 112.91
CA ILE A 862 -20.34 11.59 112.20
C ILE A 862 -21.12 12.40 113.25
N HIS A 863 -21.36 13.68 113.00
CA HIS A 863 -22.01 14.59 113.94
C HIS A 863 -23.40 14.08 114.34
N ALA A 864 -23.72 14.15 115.64
CA ALA A 864 -25.06 13.95 116.14
C ALA A 864 -25.67 15.30 116.54
N ASN A 865 -26.79 15.67 115.92
CA ASN A 865 -27.57 16.83 116.32
C ASN A 865 -28.17 16.62 117.73
N HIS A 866 -28.60 17.70 118.37
CA HIS A 866 -29.21 17.67 119.71
C HIS A 866 -30.45 16.75 119.81
N ASP A 867 -31.16 16.51 118.71
CA ASP A 867 -32.30 15.59 118.62
C ASP A 867 -31.91 14.11 118.41
N GLY A 868 -30.60 13.79 118.44
CA GLY A 868 -30.08 12.44 118.22
C GLY A 868 -29.97 12.02 116.74
N SER A 869 -30.40 12.85 115.79
CA SER A 869 -30.24 12.58 114.36
C SER A 869 -28.79 12.75 113.91
N VAL A 870 -28.25 11.79 113.18
CA VAL A 870 -26.85 11.79 112.70
C VAL A 870 -26.73 12.50 111.34
N ASP A 871 -26.06 13.65 111.29
CA ASP A 871 -25.84 14.45 110.08
C ASP A 871 -24.57 14.01 109.35
N LYS A 872 -24.72 13.23 108.27
CA LYS A 872 -23.62 12.72 107.44
C LYS A 872 -22.82 13.80 106.70
N THR A 873 -23.27 15.05 106.69
CA THR A 873 -22.54 16.19 106.10
C THR A 873 -21.61 16.88 107.09
N ARG A 874 -21.60 16.43 108.35
CA ARG A 874 -20.76 16.96 109.43
C ARG A 874 -20.00 15.85 110.15
N THR A 875 -18.83 16.21 110.67
CA THR A 875 -17.95 15.31 111.42
C THR A 875 -17.51 15.98 112.73
N ASP A 876 -17.73 15.32 113.85
CA ASP A 876 -17.14 15.66 115.15
C ASP A 876 -15.72 15.09 115.22
N LEU A 877 -14.72 15.96 115.22
CA LEU A 877 -13.32 15.62 115.38
C LEU A 877 -12.89 15.81 116.85
N TYR A 878 -12.52 14.72 117.51
CA TYR A 878 -12.00 14.71 118.87
C TYR A 878 -10.47 14.69 118.85
N LEU A 879 -9.87 15.64 119.55
CA LEU A 879 -8.42 15.84 119.57
C LEU A 879 -7.95 16.34 120.94
N HIS A 880 -6.67 16.12 121.23
CA HIS A 880 -5.98 16.71 122.36
C HIS A 880 -4.69 17.39 121.88
N LEU A 881 -4.30 18.47 122.55
CA LEU A 881 -3.05 19.17 122.27
C LEU A 881 -2.04 18.85 123.36
N VAL A 882 -0.79 18.66 122.94
CA VAL A 882 0.34 18.36 123.81
C VAL A 882 1.37 19.48 123.69
N ASN A 883 1.82 20.02 124.82
CA ASN A 883 2.88 21.02 124.87
C ASN A 883 4.20 20.43 124.33
N LYS A 884 4.73 21.08 123.29
CA LYS A 884 5.91 20.63 122.53
C LYS A 884 7.22 20.62 123.34
N ASN A 885 7.26 21.29 124.49
CA ASN A 885 8.48 21.45 125.31
C ASN A 885 8.65 20.38 126.40
N ASP A 886 7.55 19.84 126.93
CA ASP A 886 7.55 18.90 128.08
C ASP A 886 6.68 17.65 127.87
N ASN A 887 6.01 17.55 126.71
CA ASN A 887 5.02 16.53 126.35
C ASN A 887 3.84 16.39 127.34
N SER A 888 3.49 17.46 128.06
CA SER A 888 2.26 17.53 128.88
C SER A 888 1.02 17.76 128.02
N ILE A 889 -0.11 17.17 128.40
CA ILE A 889 -1.41 17.40 127.76
C ILE A 889 -1.95 18.76 128.23
N LEU A 890 -2.39 19.61 127.31
CA LEU A 890 -3.04 20.89 127.62
C LEU A 890 -4.49 20.65 128.04
N GLU A 891 -4.91 21.27 129.15
CA GLU A 891 -6.30 21.20 129.61
C GLU A 891 -7.23 22.01 128.68
N VAL A 892 -8.48 21.56 128.53
CA VAL A 892 -9.38 22.00 127.44
C VAL A 892 -9.67 23.51 127.44
N GLU A 893 -9.78 24.14 128.60
CA GLU A 893 -9.95 25.58 128.65
C GLU A 893 -8.79 26.35 128.01
N ASP A 894 -7.56 25.89 128.19
CA ASP A 894 -6.38 26.58 127.68
C ASP A 894 -6.18 26.30 126.19
N VAL A 895 -6.60 25.12 125.70
CA VAL A 895 -6.72 24.87 124.25
C VAL A 895 -7.71 25.82 123.60
N LEU A 896 -8.91 26.00 124.17
CA LEU A 896 -9.91 26.93 123.63
C LEU A 896 -9.39 28.38 123.66
N LYS A 897 -8.79 28.83 124.76
CA LYS A 897 -8.12 30.14 124.85
C LYS A 897 -7.03 30.32 123.79
N LEU A 898 -6.23 29.30 123.48
CA LEU A 898 -5.19 29.36 122.45
C LEU A 898 -5.75 29.42 121.03
N VAL A 899 -6.91 28.81 120.78
CA VAL A 899 -7.64 28.89 119.51
C VAL A 899 -8.27 30.28 119.32
N ASP A 900 -8.94 30.80 120.36
CA ASP A 900 -9.55 32.14 120.36
C ASP A 900 -8.49 33.25 120.21
N GLN A 901 -7.31 33.10 120.82
CA GLN A 901 -6.20 34.05 120.67
C GLN A 901 -5.55 34.04 119.28
N ASN A 902 -5.75 33.00 118.47
CA ASN A 902 -5.14 32.85 117.15
C ASN A 902 -6.17 32.77 116.01
N THR A 903 -7.42 33.19 116.24
CA THR A 903 -8.51 33.07 115.24
C THR A 903 -8.16 33.71 113.90
N GLU A 904 -7.47 34.87 113.85
CA GLU A 904 -7.03 35.49 112.59
C GLU A 904 -6.06 34.61 111.77
N LYS A 905 -5.25 33.77 112.43
CA LYS A 905 -4.32 32.83 111.79
C LYS A 905 -4.97 31.48 111.47
N LEU A 906 -6.06 31.15 112.16
CA LEU A 906 -6.84 29.93 111.96
C LEU A 906 -8.02 30.13 111.00
N ASP A 907 -8.40 31.37 110.67
CA ASP A 907 -9.49 31.73 109.77
C ASP A 907 -9.41 31.03 108.40
N GLU A 908 -8.22 30.91 107.81
CA GLU A 908 -8.01 30.17 106.55
C GLU A 908 -8.30 28.67 106.71
N LEU A 909 -7.82 28.04 107.78
CA LEU A 909 -8.14 26.64 108.12
C LEU A 909 -9.62 26.44 108.49
N PHE A 910 -10.22 27.41 109.20
CA PHE A 910 -11.64 27.37 109.58
C PHE A 910 -12.54 27.46 108.34
N LYS A 911 -12.15 28.25 107.33
CA LYS A 911 -12.82 28.30 106.02
C LYS A 911 -12.58 27.04 105.19
N GLU A 912 -11.34 26.57 105.06
CA GLU A 912 -11.00 25.39 104.26
C GLU A 912 -11.67 24.12 104.80
N PHE A 913 -11.61 23.90 106.11
CA PHE A 913 -12.21 22.72 106.76
C PHE A 913 -13.68 22.91 107.16
N ASN A 914 -14.24 24.11 106.94
CA ASN A 914 -15.58 24.52 107.37
C ASN A 914 -15.84 24.16 108.85
N VAL A 915 -14.99 24.68 109.74
CA VAL A 915 -15.18 24.59 111.20
C VAL A 915 -16.44 25.38 111.57
N LEU A 916 -17.43 24.70 112.15
CA LEU A 916 -18.69 25.29 112.59
C LEU A 916 -18.66 25.72 114.06
N ASP A 917 -17.98 24.95 114.91
CA ASP A 917 -17.97 25.11 116.36
C ASP A 917 -16.79 24.37 117.01
N THR A 918 -16.36 24.82 118.18
CA THR A 918 -15.27 24.24 119.00
C THR A 918 -15.69 24.17 120.46
N GLN A 919 -15.92 22.95 120.95
CA GLN A 919 -16.53 22.70 122.27
C GLN A 919 -15.69 21.73 123.13
N PRO A 920 -15.81 21.76 124.47
CA PRO A 920 -15.37 20.64 125.31
C PRO A 920 -16.13 19.35 124.96
N GLY A 921 -15.45 18.21 124.93
CA GLY A 921 -15.97 16.93 124.41
C GLY A 921 -17.04 16.20 125.26
N GLY A 922 -17.81 16.90 126.09
CA GLY A 922 -18.84 16.33 126.97
C GLY A 922 -20.07 15.76 126.24
N SER A 923 -20.72 14.76 126.82
CA SER A 923 -21.77 13.96 126.16
C SER A 923 -23.21 14.24 126.67
N MET A 924 -24.20 13.96 125.82
CA MET A 924 -25.64 13.98 126.14
C MET A 924 -26.27 12.59 125.89
N ALA A 925 -27.38 12.24 126.56
CA ALA A 925 -27.85 10.86 126.66
C ALA A 925 -29.37 10.60 126.50
N LEU A 926 -29.67 9.59 125.66
CA LEU A 926 -30.73 8.56 125.78
C LEU A 926 -32.23 8.93 125.96
N LYS A 927 -33.07 8.44 125.02
CA LYS A 927 -34.06 7.36 125.29
C LYS A 927 -34.64 6.68 124.02
N VAL A 928 -35.46 5.64 124.21
CA VAL A 928 -35.76 4.55 123.25
C VAL A 928 -37.24 4.13 123.29
N ILE A 929 -37.81 3.68 122.14
CA ILE A 929 -38.96 2.76 121.92
C ILE A 929 -38.89 2.34 120.43
N GLN A 930 -38.70 1.06 120.04
CA GLN A 930 -39.67 -0.06 119.90
C GLN A 930 -40.87 0.23 118.95
N THR A 931 -41.31 -0.64 118.03
CA THR A 931 -40.88 -2.01 117.68
C THR A 931 -41.21 -2.39 116.22
N SER A 932 -40.41 -3.32 115.70
CA SER A 932 -40.60 -4.13 114.49
C SER A 932 -41.93 -4.92 114.42
N GLN A 933 -42.56 -5.00 113.23
CA GLN A 933 -43.54 -6.06 112.89
C GLN A 933 -43.47 -6.64 111.45
N SER A 934 -42.52 -6.23 110.59
CA SER A 934 -42.41 -6.74 109.21
C SER A 934 -41.44 -7.91 109.01
N ALA A 935 -40.56 -8.19 109.97
CA ALA A 935 -39.46 -9.17 109.81
C ALA A 935 -39.84 -10.63 110.10
N THR A 936 -40.89 -10.89 110.88
CA THR A 936 -41.25 -12.24 111.36
C THR A 936 -41.93 -13.11 110.30
N PHE A 937 -42.71 -12.50 109.39
CA PHE A 937 -43.44 -13.22 108.34
C PHE A 937 -42.48 -13.90 107.34
N TRP A 938 -41.57 -13.11 106.74
CA TRP A 938 -40.62 -13.59 105.74
C TRP A 938 -39.69 -14.70 106.26
N LEU A 939 -39.24 -14.58 107.51
CA LEU A 939 -38.31 -15.53 108.11
C LEU A 939 -38.97 -16.92 108.32
N THR A 940 -40.26 -16.96 108.68
CA THR A 940 -41.01 -18.23 108.77
C THR A 940 -41.26 -18.89 107.41
N ALA A 941 -41.52 -18.09 106.36
CA ALA A 941 -41.76 -18.62 105.01
C ALA A 941 -40.51 -19.31 104.43
N SER A 942 -39.33 -18.69 104.55
CA SER A 942 -38.07 -19.27 104.04
C SER A 942 -37.66 -20.56 104.74
N SER A 943 -37.86 -20.67 106.06
CA SER A 943 -37.58 -21.91 106.80
C SER A 943 -38.49 -23.07 106.38
N LEU A 944 -39.77 -22.82 106.09
CA LEU A 944 -40.70 -23.86 105.66
C LEU A 944 -40.32 -24.42 104.28
N PHE A 945 -39.91 -23.55 103.35
CA PHE A 945 -39.46 -23.94 102.01
C PHE A 945 -38.19 -24.81 102.04
N LEU A 946 -37.19 -24.40 102.83
CA LEU A 946 -35.93 -25.16 102.97
C LEU A 946 -36.13 -26.54 103.63
N LEU A 947 -37.04 -26.66 104.59
CA LEU A 947 -37.38 -27.94 105.21
C LEU A 947 -37.98 -28.91 104.19
N LEU A 948 -38.88 -28.41 103.33
CA LEU A 948 -39.55 -29.22 102.31
C LEU A 948 -38.56 -29.69 101.22
N LEU A 949 -37.62 -28.83 100.83
CA LEU A 949 -36.53 -29.16 99.92
C LEU A 949 -35.60 -30.26 100.49
N LEU A 950 -35.25 -30.17 101.78
CA LEU A 950 -34.39 -31.14 102.47
C LEU A 950 -35.02 -32.55 102.48
N VAL A 951 -36.33 -32.64 102.78
CA VAL A 951 -37.08 -33.91 102.77
C VAL A 951 -37.12 -34.52 101.37
N LEU A 952 -37.33 -33.70 100.33
CA LEU A 952 -37.31 -34.15 98.93
C LEU A 952 -35.96 -34.80 98.58
N CYS A 953 -34.85 -34.12 98.84
CA CYS A 953 -33.51 -34.65 98.57
C CYS A 953 -33.22 -35.96 99.33
N LEU A 954 -33.56 -36.04 100.62
CA LEU A 954 -33.36 -37.26 101.41
C LEU A 954 -34.15 -38.45 100.84
N SER A 955 -35.40 -38.23 100.41
CA SER A 955 -36.23 -39.29 99.82
C SER A 955 -35.65 -39.85 98.51
N LEU A 956 -35.10 -38.99 97.65
CA LEU A 956 -34.50 -39.38 96.37
C LEU A 956 -33.21 -40.19 96.57
N CYS A 957 -32.36 -39.76 97.51
CA CYS A 957 -31.12 -40.48 97.85
C CYS A 957 -31.39 -41.89 98.43
N ILE A 958 -32.44 -42.05 99.23
CA ILE A 958 -32.84 -43.36 99.77
C ILE A 958 -33.37 -44.27 98.66
N ASN A 959 -34.18 -43.74 97.74
CA ASN A 959 -34.76 -44.49 96.63
C ASN A 959 -33.69 -45.06 95.68
N GLN A 960 -32.76 -44.23 95.20
CA GLN A 960 -31.68 -44.70 94.30
C GLN A 960 -30.79 -45.79 94.95
N ARG A 961 -30.52 -45.67 96.26
CA ARG A 961 -29.71 -46.65 97.01
C ARG A 961 -30.36 -48.04 97.08
N GLN A 962 -31.69 -48.14 97.05
CA GLN A 962 -32.39 -49.43 96.99
C GLN A 962 -32.40 -50.05 95.59
N ILE A 963 -32.48 -49.23 94.54
CA ILE A 963 -32.52 -49.70 93.14
C ILE A 963 -31.17 -50.34 92.75
N TYR A 964 -30.05 -49.72 93.13
CA TYR A 964 -28.71 -50.23 92.77
C TYR A 964 -28.41 -51.61 93.39
N HIS A 965 -28.83 -51.85 94.64
CA HIS A 965 -28.61 -53.13 95.32
C HIS A 965 -29.43 -54.31 94.77
N ARG A 966 -30.50 -54.07 94.01
CA ARG A 966 -31.34 -55.14 93.43
C ARG A 966 -30.93 -55.60 92.02
N LYS A 967 -30.14 -54.81 91.28
CA LYS A 967 -29.71 -55.18 89.92
C LYS A 967 -28.42 -56.02 89.85
N LEU A 968 -27.75 -56.25 90.98
CA LEU A 968 -26.47 -56.97 91.07
C LEU A 968 -26.59 -58.47 91.40
N LYS A 969 -27.80 -59.06 91.29
CA LYS A 969 -28.08 -60.46 91.68
C LYS A 969 -29.10 -61.23 90.81
N ALA A 970 -29.34 -60.80 89.57
CA ALA A 970 -30.26 -61.51 88.65
C ALA A 970 -29.71 -61.55 87.21
N ALA A 971 -29.49 -62.77 86.70
CA ALA A 971 -29.04 -63.14 85.34
C ALA A 971 -27.70 -62.52 84.88
N THR A 972 -26.62 -63.22 84.54
CA THR A 972 -26.29 -64.67 84.45
C THR A 972 -27.17 -65.55 83.54
N ALA A 973 -26.59 -65.96 82.40
CA ALA A 973 -27.04 -66.99 81.44
C ALA A 973 -28.31 -66.71 80.59
N THR A 974 -28.13 -66.38 79.32
CA THR A 974 -28.39 -67.22 78.11
C THR A 974 -28.12 -66.39 76.83
N ALA A 975 -28.16 -66.91 75.59
CA ALA A 975 -27.34 -67.96 74.97
C ALA A 975 -27.69 -68.09 73.46
N TYR A 976 -26.69 -68.32 72.59
CA TYR A 976 -26.75 -69.15 71.35
C TYR A 976 -27.53 -68.70 70.06
N VAL A 977 -26.74 -68.47 68.97
CA VAL A 977 -26.70 -69.27 67.70
C VAL A 977 -27.52 -68.93 66.39
N ARG A 978 -26.73 -68.66 65.31
CA ARG A 978 -26.80 -69.04 63.85
C ARG A 978 -27.86 -68.54 62.82
N ALA A 979 -27.37 -68.49 61.56
CA ALA A 979 -28.00 -68.88 60.26
C ALA A 979 -29.07 -67.96 59.63
N ASP A 980 -29.24 -67.86 58.30
CA ASP A 980 -28.39 -68.20 57.12
C ASP A 980 -28.89 -67.49 55.82
N SER A 981 -28.21 -67.72 54.69
CA SER A 981 -28.73 -67.82 53.30
C SER A 981 -29.49 -66.67 52.56
N ASP A 982 -29.00 -66.39 51.33
CA ASP A 982 -29.70 -66.42 50.02
C ASP A 982 -30.57 -65.28 49.41
N ILE A 983 -30.11 -64.84 48.22
CA ILE A 983 -30.77 -64.80 46.87
C ILE A 983 -31.76 -63.68 46.47
N ASP A 984 -31.43 -63.09 45.29
CA ASP A 984 -32.20 -62.42 44.23
C ASP A 984 -33.57 -61.71 44.47
N GLY A 985 -33.67 -60.50 43.91
CA GLY A 985 -34.47 -60.37 42.67
C GLY A 985 -35.60 -59.32 42.58
N ARG A 986 -35.36 -58.30 41.75
CA ARG A 986 -36.34 -57.44 41.01
C ARG A 986 -37.33 -56.56 41.81
N GLY A 987 -37.49 -55.31 41.36
CA GLY A 987 -38.62 -54.44 41.71
C GLY A 987 -38.38 -52.98 41.31
N LEU A 988 -39.34 -52.34 40.61
CA LEU A 988 -39.24 -50.94 40.19
C LEU A 988 -40.34 -50.08 40.81
N SER A 989 -39.99 -48.89 41.31
CA SER A 989 -40.87 -47.74 41.59
C SER A 989 -41.93 -47.93 42.71
N ILE A 990 -42.56 -46.90 43.30
CA ILE A 990 -42.62 -45.44 43.04
C ILE A 990 -42.68 -44.66 44.39
N ILE A 991 -42.55 -43.32 44.34
CA ILE A 991 -43.08 -42.28 45.27
C ILE A 991 -42.15 -41.68 46.37
N SER A 992 -42.25 -40.34 46.46
CA SER A 992 -41.88 -39.41 47.53
C SER A 992 -40.40 -39.12 47.81
N GLY A 993 -40.09 -37.82 47.79
CA GLY A 993 -38.99 -37.23 48.56
C GLY A 993 -39.54 -36.43 49.75
N ARG A 994 -38.62 -35.80 50.50
CA ARG A 994 -38.81 -34.98 51.73
C ARG A 994 -39.01 -35.73 53.06
N VAL A 995 -37.85 -36.00 53.69
CA VAL A 995 -37.51 -35.83 55.12
C VAL A 995 -38.55 -36.07 56.22
N PRO A 996 -38.12 -36.83 57.24
CA PRO A 996 -38.12 -36.40 58.63
C PRO A 996 -36.74 -35.84 58.98
N ASN A 997 -36.66 -34.57 59.41
CA ASN A 997 -35.39 -33.97 59.82
C ASN A 997 -35.16 -34.18 61.34
N THR A 998 -33.92 -34.50 61.70
CA THR A 998 -33.21 -34.16 62.97
C THR A 998 -34.05 -33.77 64.21
N ASN A 999 -33.88 -34.39 65.39
CA ASN A 999 -32.64 -34.25 66.17
C ASN A 999 -32.61 -35.11 67.45
N LYS A 1000 -31.41 -35.36 67.99
CA LYS A 1000 -31.20 -35.68 69.42
C LYS A 1000 -30.02 -34.87 69.97
N HIS A 1001 -30.33 -33.71 70.55
CA HIS A 1001 -29.40 -32.72 71.14
C HIS A 1001 -28.53 -32.01 70.07
N SER A 1002 -28.15 -30.73 70.18
CA SER A 1002 -28.36 -29.67 71.19
C SER A 1002 -28.03 -28.31 70.53
N MET A 1003 -28.55 -27.13 70.88
CA MET A 1003 -29.67 -26.72 71.75
C MET A 1003 -30.41 -25.54 71.07
N GLU A 1004 -31.67 -25.29 71.44
CA GLU A 1004 -32.32 -23.98 71.24
C GLU A 1004 -32.23 -23.13 72.52
N GLY A 1005 -32.43 -21.80 72.40
CA GLY A 1005 -33.06 -21.04 73.47
C GLY A 1005 -32.36 -19.79 74.01
N SER A 1006 -32.32 -18.71 73.21
CA SER A 1006 -32.52 -17.35 73.74
C SER A 1006 -33.05 -16.38 72.66
N ASN A 1007 -34.15 -15.72 73.00
CA ASN A 1007 -34.88 -14.68 72.26
C ASN A 1007 -34.27 -13.27 72.53
N PRO A 1008 -34.84 -12.13 72.05
CA PRO A 1008 -35.86 -11.89 71.00
C PRO A 1008 -35.33 -10.96 69.88
N ILE A 1009 -35.88 -10.84 68.65
CA ILE A 1009 -37.19 -10.31 68.20
C ILE A 1009 -37.53 -8.88 68.70
N TRP A 1010 -37.49 -7.87 67.81
CA TRP A 1010 -38.59 -6.92 67.57
C TRP A 1010 -38.27 -6.05 66.34
N LEU A 1011 -39.26 -5.86 65.45
CA LEU A 1011 -39.15 -5.02 64.26
C LEU A 1011 -40.53 -4.47 63.91
N ARG A 1012 -40.68 -3.14 63.83
CA ARG A 1012 -41.88 -2.51 63.26
C ARG A 1012 -41.57 -1.14 62.62
N ALA A 1013 -41.77 -1.09 61.31
CA ALA A 1013 -42.13 0.07 60.46
C ALA A 1013 -41.40 1.42 60.61
N TYR A 1014 -40.59 1.75 59.60
CA TYR A 1014 -40.66 2.98 58.76
C TYR A 1014 -40.14 2.54 57.36
N ALA A 1015 -40.86 2.65 56.24
CA ALA A 1015 -41.34 3.81 55.49
C ALA A 1015 -40.40 4.19 54.32
N GLN A 1016 -40.97 4.31 53.11
CA GLN A 1016 -40.81 5.38 52.10
C GLN A 1016 -39.40 5.87 51.66
N GLU A 1017 -39.15 6.35 50.44
CA GLU A 1017 -39.74 6.24 49.08
C GLU A 1017 -38.90 7.16 48.15
N TRP A 1018 -39.17 7.18 46.84
CA TRP A 1018 -38.83 8.28 45.89
C TRP A 1018 -37.36 8.54 45.48
N TYR A 1019 -37.05 9.19 44.34
CA TYR A 1019 -37.59 9.21 42.96
C TYR A 1019 -36.67 10.11 42.07
N LYS A 1020 -36.97 10.24 40.76
CA LYS A 1020 -36.49 11.28 39.80
C LYS A 1020 -35.02 11.19 39.34
N ASN A 1021 -34.62 11.58 38.12
CA ASN A 1021 -35.30 11.93 36.84
C ASN A 1021 -34.74 10.98 35.73
N VAL A 1022 -35.27 10.75 34.53
CA VAL A 1022 -36.10 11.51 33.55
C VAL A 1022 -35.30 12.54 32.72
N ASP A 1023 -35.51 12.45 31.39
CA ASP A 1023 -35.06 13.29 30.26
C ASP A 1023 -33.60 13.25 29.73
N ALA A 1024 -33.52 13.52 28.42
CA ALA A 1024 -32.37 13.87 27.57
C ALA A 1024 -31.48 12.77 26.90
N ILE A 1025 -31.93 12.36 25.70
CA ILE A 1025 -31.15 12.24 24.43
C ILE A 1025 -30.20 11.03 24.22
N SER A 1026 -30.53 10.24 23.17
CA SER A 1026 -29.72 9.33 22.31
C SER A 1026 -28.56 8.51 22.93
N GLN A 1027 -28.45 7.19 22.74
CA GLN A 1027 -28.48 6.49 21.44
C GLN A 1027 -28.87 5.01 21.64
N ASN A 1028 -29.53 4.42 20.65
CA ASN A 1028 -29.69 2.97 20.54
C ASN A 1028 -29.72 2.57 19.06
N SER A 1029 -28.94 1.54 18.69
CA SER A 1029 -29.04 0.72 17.48
C SER A 1029 -29.33 1.40 16.12
N GLU A 1030 -28.28 1.42 15.27
CA GLU A 1030 -28.30 1.09 13.83
C GLU A 1030 -28.70 2.15 12.78
N HIS A 1031 -27.82 2.25 11.75
CA HIS A 1031 -27.92 2.92 10.45
C HIS A 1031 -28.14 4.45 10.37
N ASP A 1032 -27.03 5.18 10.22
CA ASP A 1032 -26.68 5.95 8.99
C ASP A 1032 -25.18 6.36 9.06
N SER A 1033 -24.50 6.96 8.08
CA SER A 1033 -24.85 7.60 6.78
C SER A 1033 -23.81 7.17 5.72
N LEU A 1034 -24.13 6.91 4.44
CA LEU A 1034 -24.40 7.87 3.33
C LEU A 1034 -23.21 8.82 3.07
N ASP A 1035 -22.73 8.97 1.83
CA ASP A 1035 -23.35 9.74 0.73
C ASP A 1035 -22.87 9.26 -0.67
N GLU A 1036 -23.40 9.69 -1.83
CA GLU A 1036 -24.77 10.00 -2.29
C GLU A 1036 -24.67 10.24 -3.84
N ASN A 1037 -25.81 10.28 -4.57
CA ASN A 1037 -25.99 10.92 -5.89
C ASN A 1037 -25.36 10.28 -7.17
N VAL A 1038 -25.97 10.35 -8.37
CA VAL A 1038 -27.40 10.48 -8.79
C VAL A 1038 -27.54 10.21 -10.31
N VAL A 1039 -28.67 9.64 -10.78
CA VAL A 1039 -29.17 9.66 -12.20
C VAL A 1039 -28.33 8.89 -13.26
N GLU A 1040 -28.83 8.25 -14.34
CA GLU A 1040 -30.16 8.24 -15.01
C GLU A 1040 -30.61 6.81 -15.46
N CYS A 1041 -31.69 6.76 -16.27
CA CYS A 1041 -32.39 5.62 -16.88
C CYS A 1041 -31.54 4.79 -17.91
N GLU A 1042 -31.99 3.71 -18.57
CA GLU A 1042 -33.36 3.24 -18.88
C GLU A 1042 -33.44 1.74 -19.30
N GLU A 1043 -34.64 1.14 -19.16
CA GLU A 1043 -35.29 0.06 -19.96
C GLU A 1043 -34.68 -1.33 -20.34
N ASN A 1044 -35.56 -2.35 -20.15
CA ASN A 1044 -35.99 -3.43 -21.08
C ASN A 1044 -35.10 -4.60 -21.60
N THR A 1045 -35.44 -5.79 -21.08
CA THR A 1045 -35.84 -7.05 -21.78
C THR A 1045 -35.13 -7.58 -23.05
N GLU A 1046 -34.72 -8.86 -22.98
CA GLU A 1046 -34.61 -9.88 -24.06
C GLU A 1046 -33.78 -9.54 -25.33
N ASN A 1047 -32.82 -10.37 -25.78
CA ASN A 1047 -33.12 -11.65 -26.47
C ASN A 1047 -31.87 -12.49 -26.87
N ILE A 1048 -32.12 -13.75 -27.28
CA ILE A 1048 -31.36 -14.62 -28.22
C ILE A 1048 -30.02 -15.30 -27.77
N PRO A 1049 -29.84 -16.63 -28.04
CA PRO A 1049 -28.59 -17.42 -27.89
C PRO A 1049 -27.86 -17.65 -29.25
N PRO A 1050 -26.76 -18.45 -29.36
CA PRO A 1050 -26.92 -19.86 -29.80
C PRO A 1050 -25.80 -20.89 -29.40
N ASN A 1051 -26.02 -22.15 -29.83
CA ASN A 1051 -25.13 -23.28 -30.27
C ASN A 1051 -23.58 -23.11 -30.26
N GLU A 1052 -22.75 -24.17 -30.14
CA GLU A 1052 -22.66 -25.41 -30.97
C GLU A 1052 -22.28 -26.68 -30.15
N SER A 1053 -23.08 -27.76 -30.13
CA SER A 1053 -23.08 -28.99 -30.98
C SER A 1053 -21.80 -29.85 -30.97
N ARG A 1054 -21.74 -31.04 -30.32
CA ARG A 1054 -22.31 -32.38 -30.69
C ARG A 1054 -21.69 -33.00 -31.97
N ASN A 1055 -21.39 -34.31 -32.04
CA ASN A 1055 -22.19 -35.47 -31.59
C ASN A 1055 -21.40 -36.82 -31.54
N GLN A 1056 -21.68 -37.72 -30.58
CA GLN A 1056 -21.93 -39.21 -30.70
C GLN A 1056 -20.85 -40.14 -31.36
N ASN A 1057 -20.75 -41.49 -31.23
CA ASN A 1057 -21.25 -42.62 -30.38
C ASN A 1057 -20.45 -43.91 -30.79
N LEU A 1058 -20.45 -45.11 -30.15
CA LEU A 1058 -20.60 -45.59 -28.75
C LEU A 1058 -20.41 -47.16 -28.73
N TYR A 1059 -19.64 -47.75 -27.78
CA TYR A 1059 -19.45 -49.23 -27.54
C TYR A 1059 -18.75 -50.04 -28.69
N GLN A 1060 -18.24 -51.30 -28.62
CA GLN A 1060 -17.85 -52.37 -27.64
C GLN A 1060 -16.99 -53.44 -28.43
N THR A 1061 -16.31 -54.53 -27.95
CA THR A 1061 -16.01 -55.21 -26.65
C THR A 1061 -14.80 -56.18 -26.78
N LEU A 1062 -13.88 -56.21 -25.80
CA LEU A 1062 -13.12 -57.37 -25.21
C LEU A 1062 -12.11 -58.25 -26.05
N PRO A 1063 -11.18 -59.03 -25.41
CA PRO A 1063 -9.79 -59.27 -25.91
C PRO A 1063 -9.39 -60.77 -26.15
N PRO A 1064 -8.12 -61.15 -26.53
CA PRO A 1064 -7.02 -61.44 -25.54
C PRO A 1064 -5.50 -61.36 -25.99
N VAL A 1065 -4.60 -60.86 -25.11
CA VAL A 1065 -3.42 -61.52 -24.42
C VAL A 1065 -2.61 -62.67 -25.13
N PRO A 1066 -1.24 -62.86 -25.02
CA PRO A 1066 -0.05 -62.04 -24.62
C PRO A 1066 1.24 -62.27 -25.54
N PRO A 1067 2.53 -62.41 -25.09
CA PRO A 1067 3.57 -61.41 -24.69
C PRO A 1067 4.88 -61.42 -25.59
N PRO A 1068 6.18 -61.34 -25.13
CA PRO A 1068 7.06 -60.21 -25.48
C PRO A 1068 8.42 -60.56 -26.16
N ARG A 1069 9.21 -59.54 -26.56
CA ARG A 1069 10.66 -59.67 -26.87
C ARG A 1069 11.50 -58.44 -26.43
N LYS A 1070 12.80 -58.69 -26.24
CA LYS A 1070 13.91 -57.73 -25.98
C LYS A 1070 14.45 -57.20 -27.34
N MET A 1071 15.47 -56.34 -27.48
CA MET A 1071 16.65 -56.03 -26.65
C MET A 1071 17.38 -54.75 -27.15
N GLU A 1072 18.34 -54.20 -26.38
CA GLU A 1072 19.45 -53.29 -26.79
C GLU A 1072 19.05 -51.86 -27.29
N THR A 1073 19.54 -50.73 -26.74
CA THR A 1073 20.90 -50.09 -26.75
C THR A 1073 21.41 -49.80 -28.18
N THR A 1074 21.94 -48.62 -28.54
CA THR A 1074 22.90 -47.74 -27.82
C THR A 1074 22.80 -46.24 -28.19
N GLU A 1075 23.40 -45.39 -27.35
CA GLU A 1075 24.16 -44.15 -27.67
C GLU A 1075 23.90 -43.41 -29.00
N LEU A 1076 23.28 -42.22 -28.93
CA LEU A 1076 23.99 -40.93 -28.96
C LEU A 1076 23.11 -39.80 -28.40
#